data_AF-A0A7C4PSC8-F1
#
_entry.id   AF-A0A7C4PSC8-F1
#
_cell.length_a   1.000
_cell.length_b   1.000
_cell.length_c   1.000
_cell.angle_alpha   90.00
_cell.angle_beta   90.00
_cell.angle_gamma   90.00
#
_symmetry.space_group_name_H-M   'P 1'
#
loop_
_entity.id
_entity.type
_entity.pdbx_description
1 polymer ?
#
loop_
_entity_poly.entity_id
_entity_poly.type
_entity_poly.pdbx_seq_one_letter_code
_entity_poly.pdbx_strand_id
1 'polypeptide(L)'
;MRKKTMKRRGGWLLCALAAAAIGCAESENLPKPVPDPAAAARAFRLYYRERVERLVLADQRFYNVGDVDFGVNLQKVGIRRQGDEFEIVSGPTDNNDIGLSVWTTASAYRVFGGRLLELALLRKLNGLRFFEAVSGIGGLTARMVYPGWTRTVDGVAGTVSRVRAGQTVEPPERYAPDLEEELIGAFWNGVRVTHREDPADFLFSYMPAVETGAYSVTYSFSALPDYLRSSDCCASIKRTPAGQPWAGAYWGNHNSRDNFPDLSLGLVTAMEIAADGRASPLLREAAKKVVEAGQRIGDLIVEHDAIMTVDERHLYGELTPSGQVRPDGETENEDLGTLADCQMAFLARAVSSSGLSWPLPEARAPASIEPLIVDALGQDTNCRLPEPPRVCRSLTEAFCGFAWGQMEQLTVFGNPWLDLVRAMEQGTPGSAEGVIGGFQDDFYEITLAVAALSRYAAHRRDKALRAEAQTAMAQLGALMREFADIIYARTNPDALARRVARAAILEGFAGLPDVPAADLGDLAEPEGHSRALESRLNMADTAPWPLIEDEEIRSRAEGELSKKSDTVKARYRDAYGDTPPVRRTADGYEARGVPEAEHPWRAVEVPRHLLTGGGHLLYALPLCETAPYLLDCTWARAGCVRPDLDGGGRVDEADRTLWLERAAKAAGVACREKNHWCDGADLDRTGTVDATDEAFMEAAQGCRYAPSVSP
;
A
#
# COMPACT_ATOMS: atom_id res chain seq x y z
N MET A 1 38.38 61.03 -1.99
CA MET A 1 39.14 62.05 -1.24
C MET A 1 38.22 62.73 -0.22
N ARG A 2 38.64 62.73 1.07
CA ARG A 2 38.33 63.58 2.26
C ARG A 2 36.96 64.31 2.32
N LYS A 3 36.03 63.96 3.24
CA LYS A 3 35.91 64.22 4.72
C LYS A 3 35.59 65.67 5.16
N LYS A 4 34.42 65.87 5.82
CA LYS A 4 34.17 66.51 7.15
C LYS A 4 32.63 66.66 7.38
N THR A 5 31.90 66.02 8.30
CA THR A 5 31.80 65.93 9.79
C THR A 5 31.20 67.10 10.59
N MET A 6 30.14 66.76 11.36
CA MET A 6 29.78 67.16 12.75
C MET A 6 29.24 68.58 13.00
N LYS A 7 28.33 68.91 13.95
CA LYS A 7 27.87 68.37 15.26
C LYS A 7 26.64 69.23 15.71
N ARG A 8 25.49 68.71 16.19
CA ARG A 8 25.09 68.29 17.58
C ARG A 8 24.37 69.35 18.48
N ARG A 9 23.41 68.80 19.26
CA ARG A 9 22.75 69.22 20.54
C ARG A 9 21.41 69.97 20.39
N GLY A 10 20.32 69.64 21.12
CA GLY A 10 20.04 68.66 22.17
C GLY A 10 18.74 69.02 22.95
N GLY A 11 18.17 68.07 23.70
CA GLY A 11 17.10 68.25 24.73
C GLY A 11 15.68 67.99 24.21
N TRP A 12 14.92 66.90 24.49
CA TRP A 12 14.59 66.14 25.72
C TRP A 12 13.73 66.89 26.75
N LEU A 13 12.53 66.33 26.97
CA LEU A 13 11.60 66.39 28.12
C LEU A 13 10.66 67.61 28.31
N LEU A 14 9.37 67.38 28.04
CA LEU A 14 8.27 67.30 29.03
C LEU A 14 6.98 66.94 28.25
N CYS A 15 6.57 65.67 28.22
CA CYS A 15 5.64 65.01 29.15
C CYS A 15 4.15 65.34 28.93
N ALA A 16 3.42 64.27 28.58
CA ALA A 16 2.08 63.92 29.04
C ALA A 16 0.86 64.62 28.42
N LEU A 17 0.17 63.94 27.49
CA LEU A 17 -1.13 63.28 27.74
C LEU A 17 -1.71 62.67 26.44
N ALA A 18 -2.37 61.50 26.59
CA ALA A 18 -3.01 60.62 25.59
C ALA A 18 -2.04 59.78 24.72
N ALA A 19 -1.64 58.54 25.05
CA ALA A 19 -2.39 57.34 25.43
C ALA A 19 -3.46 56.90 24.41
N ALA A 20 -3.04 56.34 23.26
CA ALA A 20 -3.73 55.29 22.48
C ALA A 20 -3.00 55.06 21.14
N ALA A 21 -1.98 54.19 21.11
CA ALA A 21 -1.51 53.44 19.93
C ALA A 21 -0.24 52.66 20.28
N ILE A 22 -0.31 51.79 21.28
CA ILE A 22 0.62 50.66 21.41
C ILE A 22 -0.29 49.43 21.36
N GLY A 23 -0.25 48.72 20.23
CA GLY A 23 -1.08 47.55 20.01
C GLY A 23 -1.40 47.42 18.53
N CYS A 24 -0.67 46.52 17.86
CA CYS A 24 -0.99 45.79 16.62
C CYS A 24 0.32 45.52 15.85
N ALA A 25 1.13 44.62 16.39
CA ALA A 25 2.21 43.96 15.63
C ALA A 25 2.42 42.49 16.05
N GLU A 26 1.56 41.91 16.91
CA GLU A 26 1.63 40.49 17.33
C GLU A 26 0.67 39.58 16.54
N SER A 27 -0.21 40.11 15.67
CA SER A 27 -1.30 39.32 15.05
C SER A 27 -0.97 38.66 13.71
N GLU A 28 0.20 38.87 13.10
CA GLU A 28 0.48 38.35 11.74
C GLU A 28 1.00 36.90 11.69
N ASN A 29 1.28 36.26 12.84
CA ASN A 29 1.89 34.92 12.89
C ASN A 29 1.08 33.87 13.67
N LEU A 30 -0.19 34.14 14.00
CA LEU A 30 -1.05 33.12 14.64
C LEU A 30 -1.45 32.05 13.61
N PRO A 31 -1.40 30.76 13.99
CA PRO A 31 -2.13 29.72 13.27
C PRO A 31 -3.57 30.16 13.00
N LYS A 32 -4.05 29.86 11.79
CA LYS A 32 -5.48 30.00 11.50
C LYS A 32 -6.24 28.86 12.18
N PRO A 33 -7.46 29.12 12.70
CA PRO A 33 -8.31 28.05 13.19
C PRO A 33 -8.50 26.98 12.13
N VAL A 34 -8.66 25.74 12.59
CA VAL A 34 -8.92 24.62 11.68
C VAL A 34 -10.31 24.80 11.05
N PRO A 35 -10.44 24.79 9.72
CA PRO A 35 -11.72 25.05 9.06
C PRO A 35 -12.83 24.05 9.40
N ASP A 36 -12.47 22.78 9.60
CA ASP A 36 -13.38 21.70 10.01
C ASP A 36 -12.79 20.92 11.20
N PRO A 37 -13.17 21.26 12.44
CA PRO A 37 -12.75 20.55 13.64
C PRO A 37 -13.09 19.06 13.64
N ALA A 38 -14.15 18.62 12.93
CA ALA A 38 -14.50 17.21 12.84
C ALA A 38 -13.51 16.44 11.95
N ALA A 39 -13.09 17.02 10.83
CA ALA A 39 -12.01 16.47 10.01
C ALA A 39 -10.68 16.40 10.79
N ALA A 40 -10.40 17.40 11.60
CA ALA A 40 -9.22 17.44 12.47
C ALA A 40 -9.25 16.37 13.55
N ALA A 41 -10.39 16.19 14.21
CA ALA A 41 -10.62 15.16 15.21
C ALA A 41 -10.49 13.74 14.63
N ARG A 42 -11.02 13.50 13.41
CA ARG A 42 -10.84 12.22 12.69
C ARG A 42 -9.37 11.93 12.43
N ALA A 43 -8.63 12.91 11.90
CA ALA A 43 -7.20 12.77 11.61
C ALA A 43 -6.36 12.55 12.87
N PHE A 44 -6.65 13.28 13.95
CA PHE A 44 -5.93 13.14 15.22
C PHE A 44 -6.06 11.72 15.78
N ARG A 45 -7.30 11.20 15.86
CA ARG A 45 -7.57 9.85 16.39
C ARG A 45 -6.80 8.77 15.65
N LEU A 46 -6.71 8.87 14.33
CA LEU A 46 -5.99 7.91 13.49
C LEU A 46 -4.47 8.10 13.53
N TYR A 47 -3.99 9.35 13.41
CA TYR A 47 -2.63 9.64 12.95
C TYR A 47 -1.91 10.72 13.74
N TYR A 48 -2.22 10.92 15.03
CA TYR A 48 -1.36 11.78 15.85
C TYR A 48 0.11 11.34 15.74
N ARG A 49 1.02 12.32 15.71
CA ARG A 49 2.44 12.14 15.32
C ARG A 49 3.09 10.92 15.97
N GLU A 50 2.93 10.76 17.28
CA GLU A 50 3.61 9.71 18.04
C GLU A 50 3.04 8.32 17.74
N ARG A 51 1.78 8.22 17.32
CA ARG A 51 1.22 6.98 16.78
C ARG A 51 1.81 6.65 15.41
N VAL A 52 1.92 7.64 14.53
CA VAL A 52 2.53 7.45 13.20
C VAL A 52 3.94 6.92 13.31
N GLU A 53 4.75 7.46 14.23
CA GLU A 53 6.12 6.98 14.48
C GLU A 53 6.13 5.50 14.92
N ARG A 54 5.20 5.08 15.79
CA ARG A 54 5.05 3.66 16.18
C ARG A 54 4.58 2.76 15.05
N LEU A 55 3.61 3.22 14.24
CA LEU A 55 3.11 2.47 13.08
C LEU A 55 4.22 2.22 12.06
N VAL A 56 5.04 3.25 11.79
CA VAL A 56 6.19 3.15 10.89
C VAL A 56 7.23 2.22 11.46
N LEU A 57 7.54 2.29 12.75
CA LEU A 57 8.46 1.35 13.40
C LEU A 57 7.97 -0.10 13.25
N ALA A 58 6.69 -0.37 13.51
CA ALA A 58 6.10 -1.70 13.38
C ALA A 58 6.15 -2.21 11.94
N ASP A 59 5.77 -1.37 10.97
CA ASP A 59 5.83 -1.69 9.54
C ASP A 59 7.26 -2.02 9.10
N GLN A 60 8.23 -1.16 9.44
CA GLN A 60 9.63 -1.32 9.04
C GLN A 60 10.30 -2.56 9.64
N ARG A 61 9.87 -2.98 10.84
CA ARG A 61 10.40 -4.15 11.55
C ARG A 61 9.75 -5.46 11.10
N PHE A 62 8.44 -5.46 10.83
CA PHE A 62 7.68 -6.71 10.70
C PHE A 62 7.09 -6.96 9.31
N TYR A 63 6.80 -5.92 8.53
CA TYR A 63 6.11 -6.04 7.24
C TYR A 63 7.00 -5.67 6.03
N ASN A 64 8.16 -5.02 6.27
CA ASN A 64 9.14 -4.74 5.22
C ASN A 64 10.28 -5.75 5.28
N VAL A 65 10.40 -6.54 4.22
CA VAL A 65 11.49 -7.50 4.00
C VAL A 65 12.43 -6.98 2.90
N GLY A 66 13.59 -7.60 2.70
CA GLY A 66 14.65 -7.13 1.81
C GLY A 66 15.98 -6.97 2.56
N ASP A 67 16.39 -5.73 2.82
CA ASP A 67 17.63 -5.44 3.53
C ASP A 67 17.47 -4.22 4.47
N VAL A 68 18.54 -3.80 5.13
CA VAL A 68 18.53 -2.68 6.10
C VAL A 68 18.18 -1.38 5.38
N ASP A 69 18.71 -1.21 4.17
CA ASP A 69 18.64 -0.01 3.33
C ASP A 69 17.48 0.00 2.32
N PHE A 70 16.87 -1.15 2.06
CA PHE A 70 15.71 -1.28 1.18
C PHE A 70 14.66 -2.19 1.80
N GLY A 71 13.39 -1.84 1.64
CA GLY A 71 12.27 -2.60 2.16
C GLY A 71 11.20 -2.78 1.09
N VAL A 72 10.83 -4.02 0.83
CA VAL A 72 9.63 -4.38 0.06
C VAL A 72 8.53 -4.79 1.03
N ASN A 73 7.31 -4.31 0.78
CA ASN A 73 6.16 -4.63 1.61
C ASN A 73 5.54 -5.92 1.09
N LEU A 74 5.65 -6.99 1.86
CA LEU A 74 4.94 -8.23 1.58
C LEU A 74 3.82 -8.36 2.59
N GLN A 75 2.58 -8.28 2.10
CA GLN A 75 1.38 -8.14 2.92
C GLN A 75 1.06 -9.36 3.78
N LYS A 76 1.88 -10.40 3.79
CA LYS A 76 1.67 -11.63 4.54
C LYS A 76 2.98 -12.06 5.19
N VAL A 77 3.00 -12.07 6.52
CA VAL A 77 4.18 -12.43 7.30
C VAL A 77 3.79 -13.34 8.47
N GLY A 78 4.66 -14.29 8.78
CA GLY A 78 4.67 -15.02 10.04
C GLY A 78 5.65 -14.36 11.00
N ILE A 79 5.18 -13.99 12.19
CA ILE A 79 6.03 -13.37 13.23
C ILE A 79 6.13 -14.31 14.43
N ARG A 80 7.34 -14.74 14.76
CA ARG A 80 7.64 -15.43 16.03
C ARG A 80 8.37 -14.45 16.95
N ARG A 81 7.99 -14.45 18.24
CA ARG A 81 8.69 -13.70 19.30
C ARG A 81 9.18 -14.64 20.39
N GLN A 82 10.39 -14.41 20.88
CA GLN A 82 10.96 -15.02 22.08
C GLN A 82 11.82 -13.98 22.81
N GLY A 83 11.30 -13.37 23.87
CA GLY A 83 11.94 -12.25 24.55
C GLY A 83 12.12 -11.05 23.61
N ASP A 84 13.37 -10.65 23.39
CA ASP A 84 13.76 -9.57 22.46
C ASP A 84 14.22 -10.08 21.08
N GLU A 85 14.04 -11.38 20.83
CA GLU A 85 14.33 -12.01 19.54
C GLU A 85 13.04 -12.20 18.73
N PHE A 86 13.10 -11.79 17.46
CA PHE A 86 12.02 -11.96 16.50
C PHE A 86 12.51 -12.74 15.29
N GLU A 87 11.64 -13.61 14.77
CA GLU A 87 11.82 -14.25 13.47
C GLU A 87 10.63 -13.93 12.58
N ILE A 88 10.93 -13.40 11.40
CA ILE A 88 9.97 -12.95 10.38
C ILE A 88 10.13 -13.85 9.17
N VAL A 89 9.04 -14.53 8.80
CA VAL A 89 8.98 -15.33 7.58
C VAL A 89 8.01 -14.66 6.63
N SER A 90 8.52 -14.19 5.49
CA SER A 90 7.66 -13.70 4.42
C SER A 90 6.90 -14.86 3.79
N GLY A 91 5.57 -14.77 3.75
CA GLY A 91 4.78 -15.71 2.96
C GLY A 91 4.81 -15.33 1.48
N PRO A 92 4.58 -16.28 0.55
CA PRO A 92 4.34 -15.93 -0.83
C PRO A 92 3.06 -15.07 -0.91
N THR A 93 3.19 -13.87 -1.46
CA THR A 93 2.05 -13.01 -1.81
C THR A 93 2.02 -12.75 -3.30
N ASP A 94 0.86 -12.95 -3.91
CA ASP A 94 0.68 -12.67 -5.35
C ASP A 94 0.70 -11.16 -5.62
N ASN A 95 0.27 -10.33 -4.65
CA ASN A 95 0.34 -8.87 -4.72
C ASN A 95 1.25 -8.28 -3.64
N ASN A 96 1.81 -7.12 -3.95
CA ASN A 96 2.54 -6.26 -3.02
C ASN A 96 1.96 -4.84 -3.14
N ASP A 97 1.99 -4.09 -2.05
CA ASP A 97 1.45 -2.72 -2.02
C ASP A 97 2.58 -1.70 -1.83
N ILE A 98 3.72 -1.94 -2.47
CA ILE A 98 4.91 -1.10 -2.24
C ILE A 98 4.66 0.34 -2.67
N GLY A 99 3.92 0.58 -3.75
CA GLY A 99 3.72 1.92 -4.29
C GLY A 99 2.75 2.75 -3.45
N LEU A 100 1.63 2.17 -3.03
CA LEU A 100 0.76 2.75 -2.01
C LEU A 100 1.52 3.00 -0.71
N SER A 101 2.38 2.07 -0.28
CA SER A 101 3.20 2.22 0.92
C SER A 101 4.24 3.35 0.82
N VAL A 102 4.88 3.52 -0.35
CA VAL A 102 5.76 4.67 -0.66
C VAL A 102 4.95 5.96 -0.57
N TRP A 103 3.74 5.97 -1.15
CA TRP A 103 2.89 7.15 -1.15
C TRP A 103 2.42 7.55 0.25
N THR A 104 1.87 6.63 1.03
CA THR A 104 1.39 6.93 2.39
C THR A 104 2.54 7.37 3.29
N THR A 105 3.74 6.78 3.15
CA THR A 105 4.95 7.20 3.89
C THR A 105 5.43 8.59 3.43
N ALA A 106 5.38 8.90 2.14
CA ALA A 106 5.73 10.22 1.62
C ALA A 106 4.75 11.31 2.07
N SER A 107 3.46 10.99 2.15
CA SER A 107 2.43 11.86 2.73
C SER A 107 2.69 12.08 4.23
N ALA A 108 3.03 11.03 4.98
CA ALA A 108 3.44 11.15 6.38
C ALA A 108 4.65 12.06 6.55
N TYR A 109 5.69 11.86 5.74
CA TYR A 109 6.90 12.69 5.78
C TYR A 109 6.58 14.17 5.50
N ARG A 110 5.67 14.47 4.56
CA ARG A 110 5.27 15.84 4.26
C ARG A 110 4.42 16.49 5.34
N VAL A 111 3.57 15.70 6.02
CA VAL A 111 2.71 16.18 7.11
C VAL A 111 3.50 16.36 8.41
N PHE A 112 4.24 15.33 8.84
CA PHE A 112 4.86 15.25 10.17
C PHE A 112 6.36 15.58 10.17
N GLY A 113 7.04 15.38 9.04
CA GLY A 113 8.50 15.52 8.95
C GLY A 113 9.26 14.52 9.84
N GLY A 114 10.52 14.83 10.13
CA GLY A 114 11.34 14.03 11.04
C GLY A 114 12.14 12.91 10.36
N ARG A 115 13.24 12.54 11.01
CA ARG A 115 14.26 11.64 10.45
C ARG A 115 13.77 10.20 10.31
N LEU A 116 12.95 9.70 11.24
CA LEU A 116 12.39 8.34 11.18
C LEU A 116 11.57 8.11 9.90
N LEU A 117 10.68 9.05 9.56
CA LEU A 117 9.86 8.99 8.34
C LEU A 117 10.72 9.14 7.08
N GLU A 118 11.75 9.98 7.13
CA GLU A 118 12.71 10.13 6.04
C GLU A 118 13.44 8.81 5.74
N LEU A 119 13.95 8.13 6.78
CA LEU A 119 14.64 6.85 6.67
C LEU A 119 13.69 5.74 6.19
N ALA A 120 12.45 5.72 6.65
CA ALA A 120 11.45 4.74 6.21
C ALA A 120 11.10 4.94 4.73
N LEU A 121 10.93 6.19 4.30
CA LEU A 121 10.67 6.52 2.89
C LEU A 121 11.87 6.15 2.00
N LEU A 122 13.09 6.40 2.47
CA LEU A 122 14.31 5.99 1.77
C LEU A 122 14.33 4.47 1.53
N ARG A 123 14.07 3.67 2.57
CA ARG A 123 14.00 2.20 2.46
C ARG A 123 12.96 1.77 1.43
N LYS A 124 11.77 2.36 1.44
CA LYS A 124 10.69 2.02 0.51
C LYS A 124 10.99 2.45 -0.93
N LEU A 125 11.64 3.59 -1.15
CA LEU A 125 12.10 4.02 -2.48
C LEU A 125 13.13 3.04 -3.05
N ASN A 126 14.12 2.64 -2.24
CA ASN A 126 15.09 1.63 -2.65
C ASN A 126 14.42 0.28 -2.94
N GLY A 127 13.39 -0.09 -2.14
CA GLY A 127 12.58 -1.28 -2.37
C GLY A 127 11.80 -1.22 -3.68
N LEU A 128 11.17 -0.08 -3.98
CA LEU A 128 10.46 0.15 -5.25
C LEU A 128 11.40 0.01 -6.47
N ARG A 129 12.65 0.46 -6.36
CA ARG A 129 13.68 0.23 -7.40
C ARG A 129 14.05 -1.24 -7.52
N PHE A 130 14.12 -1.97 -6.42
CA PHE A 130 14.47 -3.39 -6.41
C PHE A 130 13.50 -4.24 -7.24
N PHE A 131 12.22 -3.86 -7.32
CA PHE A 131 11.21 -4.52 -8.16
C PHE A 131 11.54 -4.57 -9.66
N GLU A 132 12.33 -3.61 -10.16
CA GLU A 132 12.83 -3.64 -11.55
C GLU A 132 14.22 -4.28 -11.63
N ALA A 133 15.09 -3.94 -10.69
CA ALA A 133 16.50 -4.34 -10.73
C ALA A 133 16.74 -5.84 -10.49
N VAL A 134 15.87 -6.52 -9.74
CA VAL A 134 16.08 -7.91 -9.28
C VAL A 134 16.25 -8.89 -10.44
N SER A 135 15.55 -8.70 -11.55
CA SER A 135 15.58 -9.61 -12.70
C SER A 135 16.87 -9.49 -13.51
N GLY A 136 17.52 -8.33 -13.45
CA GLY A 136 18.60 -7.95 -14.37
C GLY A 136 18.13 -7.56 -15.78
N ILE A 137 16.82 -7.51 -16.02
CA ILE A 137 16.21 -7.09 -17.29
C ILE A 137 15.60 -5.70 -17.10
N GLY A 138 16.15 -4.71 -17.80
CA GLY A 138 15.69 -3.33 -17.70
C GLY A 138 14.21 -3.17 -18.10
N GLY A 139 13.44 -2.44 -17.30
CA GLY A 139 12.02 -2.16 -17.53
C GLY A 139 11.05 -3.30 -17.17
N LEU A 140 11.56 -4.43 -16.69
CA LEU A 140 10.73 -5.54 -16.23
C LEU A 140 10.33 -5.35 -14.76
N THR A 141 9.05 -5.14 -14.46
CA THR A 141 8.55 -5.15 -13.07
C THR A 141 8.31 -6.57 -12.58
N ALA A 142 8.30 -6.76 -11.26
CA ALA A 142 7.89 -8.00 -10.62
C ALA A 142 6.68 -7.77 -9.68
N ARG A 143 5.90 -8.80 -9.37
CA ARG A 143 4.86 -8.77 -8.31
C ARG A 143 5.39 -9.28 -6.97
N MET A 144 6.37 -10.17 -7.04
CA MET A 144 6.99 -10.82 -5.90
C MET A 144 8.50 -10.72 -6.06
N VAL A 145 9.21 -10.26 -5.03
CA VAL A 145 10.67 -10.14 -5.05
C VAL A 145 11.27 -10.51 -3.70
N TYR A 146 12.35 -11.28 -3.74
CA TYR A 146 13.13 -11.65 -2.56
C TYR A 146 14.62 -11.60 -2.88
N PRO A 147 15.46 -11.07 -1.99
CA PRO A 147 16.90 -11.12 -2.19
C PRO A 147 17.47 -12.54 -2.12
N GLY A 148 16.72 -13.53 -1.62
CA GLY A 148 17.15 -14.92 -1.58
C GLY A 148 18.17 -15.21 -0.48
N TRP A 149 18.08 -14.54 0.66
CA TRP A 149 18.95 -14.78 1.82
C TRP A 149 18.15 -14.75 3.12
N THR A 150 18.72 -15.30 4.19
CA THR A 150 18.30 -15.00 5.56
C THR A 150 19.15 -13.87 6.09
N ARG A 151 18.50 -12.83 6.59
CA ARG A 151 19.15 -11.66 7.18
C ARG A 151 18.85 -11.61 8.67
N THR A 152 19.87 -11.38 9.49
CA THR A 152 19.69 -11.06 10.91
C THR A 152 20.21 -9.67 11.17
N VAL A 153 19.34 -8.80 11.69
CA VAL A 153 19.69 -7.46 12.20
C VAL A 153 19.71 -7.54 13.71
N ASP A 154 20.88 -7.37 14.31
CA ASP A 154 21.06 -7.28 15.75
C ASP A 154 21.18 -5.81 16.13
N GLY A 155 20.08 -5.20 16.54
CA GLY A 155 20.05 -3.79 16.92
C GLY A 155 20.57 -3.52 18.33
N VAL A 156 20.92 -4.55 19.10
CA VAL A 156 21.66 -4.40 20.37
C VAL A 156 23.15 -4.28 20.08
N ALA A 157 23.67 -5.13 19.18
CA ALA A 157 25.06 -5.10 18.77
C ALA A 157 25.36 -4.07 17.67
N GLY A 158 24.33 -3.56 16.99
CA GLY A 158 24.49 -2.67 15.83
C GLY A 158 25.04 -3.39 14.59
N THR A 159 24.68 -4.66 14.39
CA THR A 159 25.26 -5.50 13.31
C THR A 159 24.20 -6.11 12.41
N VAL A 160 24.59 -6.43 11.18
CA VAL A 160 23.77 -7.17 10.22
C VAL A 160 24.57 -8.34 9.64
N SER A 161 23.92 -9.51 9.54
CA SER A 161 24.48 -10.68 8.87
C SER A 161 23.52 -11.21 7.82
N ARG A 162 24.04 -11.61 6.66
CA ARG A 162 23.27 -12.14 5.54
C ARG A 162 23.82 -13.51 5.16
N VAL A 163 22.96 -14.51 5.11
CA VAL A 163 23.35 -15.91 4.86
C VAL A 163 22.48 -16.52 3.78
N ARG A 164 23.10 -17.16 2.80
CA ARG A 164 22.44 -17.96 1.76
C ARG A 164 23.09 -19.33 1.72
N ALA A 165 22.32 -20.41 1.84
CA ALA A 165 22.84 -21.78 1.86
C ALA A 165 24.02 -21.99 2.84
N GLY A 166 23.95 -21.37 4.03
CA GLY A 166 24.99 -21.45 5.06
C GLY A 166 26.25 -20.61 4.80
N GLN A 167 26.30 -19.85 3.70
CA GLN A 167 27.42 -18.97 3.37
C GLN A 167 27.05 -17.50 3.56
N THR A 168 27.98 -16.70 4.07
CA THR A 168 27.82 -15.25 4.11
C THR A 168 27.74 -14.68 2.71
N VAL A 169 26.76 -13.80 2.48
CA VAL A 169 26.57 -13.11 1.20
C VAL A 169 26.58 -11.60 1.41
N GLU A 170 27.07 -10.88 0.39
CA GLU A 170 27.10 -9.43 0.38
C GLU A 170 26.03 -8.91 -0.58
N PRO A 171 25.30 -7.83 -0.25
CA PRO A 171 24.40 -7.20 -1.19
C PRO A 171 25.21 -6.59 -2.35
N PRO A 172 24.66 -6.58 -3.58
CA PRO A 172 25.36 -6.04 -4.74
C PRO A 172 25.59 -4.53 -4.65
N GLU A 173 24.72 -3.82 -3.93
CA GLU A 173 24.87 -2.41 -3.62
C GLU A 173 25.28 -2.27 -2.14
N ARG A 174 26.43 -1.64 -1.90
CA ARG A 174 26.91 -1.33 -0.56
C ARG A 174 26.57 0.11 -0.20
N TYR A 175 26.07 0.30 1.01
CA TYR A 175 25.64 1.59 1.51
C TYR A 175 26.72 2.25 2.35
N ALA A 176 26.56 3.55 2.56
CA ALA A 176 27.41 4.29 3.47
C ALA A 176 27.26 3.71 4.89
N PRO A 177 28.34 3.31 5.57
CA PRO A 177 28.26 2.63 6.87
C PRO A 177 27.51 3.42 7.95
N ASP A 178 27.62 4.75 7.91
CA ASP A 178 26.91 5.67 8.80
C ASP A 178 25.39 5.62 8.62
N LEU A 179 24.92 5.48 7.38
CA LEU A 179 23.50 5.31 7.09
C LEU A 179 22.99 3.94 7.55
N GLU A 180 23.79 2.87 7.36
CA GLU A 180 23.42 1.53 7.84
C GLU A 180 23.28 1.52 9.37
N GLU A 181 24.24 2.12 10.09
CA GLU A 181 24.18 2.28 11.56
C GLU A 181 22.95 3.06 12.00
N GLU A 182 22.63 4.18 11.33
CA GLU A 182 21.46 4.99 11.63
C GLU A 182 20.14 4.21 11.42
N LEU A 183 20.04 3.44 10.33
CA LEU A 183 18.86 2.61 10.03
C LEU A 183 18.67 1.50 11.08
N ILE A 184 19.75 0.85 11.49
CA ILE A 184 19.73 -0.16 12.57
C ILE A 184 19.23 0.47 13.87
N GLY A 185 19.80 1.62 14.25
CA GLY A 185 19.40 2.37 15.44
C GLY A 185 17.96 2.89 15.39
N ALA A 186 17.45 3.22 14.20
CA ALA A 186 16.09 3.73 14.04
C ALA A 186 15.01 2.65 14.18
N PHE A 187 15.19 1.48 13.55
CA PHE A 187 14.11 0.48 13.41
C PHE A 187 14.31 -0.80 14.23
N TRP A 188 15.55 -1.16 14.55
CA TRP A 188 15.87 -2.43 15.22
C TRP A 188 16.49 -2.25 16.61
N ASN A 189 16.62 -1.01 17.10
CA ASN A 189 17.15 -0.75 18.44
C ASN A 189 16.46 -1.61 19.52
N GLY A 190 17.30 -2.20 20.38
CA GLY A 190 16.88 -3.01 21.52
C GLY A 190 16.40 -4.42 21.19
N VAL A 191 16.40 -4.85 19.93
CA VAL A 191 15.96 -6.21 19.55
C VAL A 191 16.88 -6.86 18.53
N ARG A 192 16.74 -8.18 18.38
CA ARG A 192 17.37 -8.95 17.31
C ARG A 192 16.28 -9.52 16.41
N VAL A 193 16.33 -9.23 15.11
CA VAL A 193 15.29 -9.66 14.15
C VAL A 193 15.93 -10.45 13.02
N THR A 194 15.47 -11.68 12.82
CA THR A 194 15.86 -12.55 11.71
C THR A 194 14.75 -12.58 10.68
N HIS A 195 15.04 -12.12 9.46
CA HIS A 195 14.16 -12.17 8.31
C HIS A 195 14.57 -13.34 7.40
N ARG A 196 13.65 -14.29 7.18
CA ARG A 196 13.83 -15.44 6.29
C ARG A 196 13.29 -15.10 4.91
N GLU A 197 14.18 -14.63 4.04
CA GLU A 197 13.85 -14.04 2.73
C GLU A 197 14.44 -14.90 1.60
N ASP A 198 14.68 -16.19 1.88
CA ASP A 198 15.06 -17.21 0.92
C ASP A 198 13.86 -18.14 0.67
N PRO A 199 13.15 -17.99 -0.45
CA PRO A 199 12.07 -18.89 -0.84
C PRO A 199 12.47 -20.37 -0.84
N ALA A 200 13.73 -20.72 -1.15
CA ALA A 200 14.17 -22.11 -1.09
C ALA A 200 14.21 -22.67 0.34
N ASP A 201 14.28 -21.80 1.35
CA ASP A 201 14.17 -22.18 2.74
C ASP A 201 12.70 -22.25 3.17
N PHE A 202 11.98 -21.12 3.17
CA PHE A 202 10.67 -21.06 3.83
C PHE A 202 9.56 -21.82 3.10
N LEU A 203 9.62 -21.97 1.76
CA LEU A 203 8.60 -22.71 1.02
C LEU A 203 8.60 -24.22 1.35
N PHE A 204 9.76 -24.79 1.70
CA PHE A 204 9.89 -26.23 1.95
C PHE A 204 10.06 -26.61 3.42
N SER A 205 10.40 -25.65 4.29
CA SER A 205 10.53 -25.90 5.73
C SER A 205 9.38 -25.31 6.56
N TYR A 206 8.78 -24.20 6.13
CA TYR A 206 7.79 -23.46 6.92
C TYR A 206 6.38 -23.58 6.33
N MET A 207 6.19 -23.28 5.04
CA MET A 207 4.87 -23.35 4.38
C MET A 207 4.14 -24.70 4.49
N PRO A 208 4.79 -25.88 4.45
CA PRO A 208 4.07 -27.16 4.55
C PRO A 208 3.25 -27.28 5.84
N ALA A 209 3.75 -26.70 6.93
CA ALA A 209 3.12 -26.77 8.24
C ALA A 209 2.09 -25.67 8.49
N VAL A 210 2.14 -24.59 7.72
CA VAL A 210 1.41 -23.35 8.01
C VAL A 210 0.30 -23.11 6.98
N GLU A 211 0.54 -23.51 5.74
CA GLU A 211 -0.38 -23.38 4.60
C GLU A 211 -0.59 -24.74 3.91
N THR A 212 -0.84 -25.79 4.70
CA THR A 212 -0.80 -27.18 4.24
C THR A 212 -1.64 -27.45 2.98
N GLY A 213 -2.83 -26.85 2.84
CA GLY A 213 -3.65 -27.01 1.63
C GLY A 213 -3.00 -26.38 0.40
N ALA A 214 -2.67 -25.08 0.48
CA ALA A 214 -2.05 -24.35 -0.62
C ALA A 214 -0.68 -24.93 -0.97
N TYR A 215 0.14 -25.28 0.03
CA TYR A 215 1.39 -26.00 -0.19
C TYR A 215 1.15 -27.32 -0.93
N SER A 216 0.21 -28.15 -0.48
CA SER A 216 -0.03 -29.47 -1.07
C SER A 216 -0.37 -29.39 -2.56
N VAL A 217 -1.17 -28.41 -2.96
CA VAL A 217 -1.68 -28.30 -4.33
C VAL A 217 -0.81 -27.42 -5.22
N THR A 218 -0.16 -26.40 -4.64
CA THR A 218 0.46 -25.30 -5.40
C THR A 218 1.97 -25.21 -5.24
N TYR A 219 2.55 -25.60 -4.09
CA TYR A 219 3.98 -25.39 -3.80
C TYR A 219 4.78 -26.66 -3.52
N SER A 220 4.12 -27.81 -3.43
CA SER A 220 4.74 -29.10 -3.16
C SER A 220 5.58 -29.53 -4.37
N PHE A 221 6.80 -29.03 -4.39
CA PHE A 221 7.85 -29.44 -5.28
C PHE A 221 9.09 -29.72 -4.45
N SER A 222 10.07 -30.26 -5.12
CA SER A 222 11.11 -31.07 -4.52
C SER A 222 12.41 -30.27 -4.37
N ALA A 223 12.56 -29.31 -5.28
CA ALA A 223 13.35 -28.11 -5.15
C ALA A 223 12.55 -26.97 -5.81
N LEU A 224 12.87 -25.72 -5.50
CA LEU A 224 12.51 -24.64 -6.42
C LEU A 224 13.25 -24.97 -7.72
N PRO A 225 12.56 -25.14 -8.86
CA PRO A 225 13.29 -25.24 -10.11
C PRO A 225 14.00 -23.90 -10.33
N ASP A 226 14.86 -23.79 -11.35
CA ASP A 226 15.27 -22.45 -11.82
C ASP A 226 14.03 -21.55 -12.12
N TYR A 227 12.87 -22.19 -12.24
CA TYR A 227 11.54 -21.61 -12.47
C TYR A 227 10.40 -22.45 -11.84
N LEU A 228 9.58 -21.88 -10.95
CA LEU A 228 8.36 -22.48 -10.40
C LEU A 228 7.10 -21.95 -11.11
N ARG A 229 6.25 -22.82 -11.68
CA ARG A 229 4.87 -22.49 -12.12
C ARG A 229 3.91 -22.74 -10.96
N SER A 230 3.29 -21.71 -10.38
CA SER A 230 2.07 -21.91 -9.60
C SER A 230 0.96 -22.24 -10.58
N SER A 231 0.34 -23.40 -10.44
CA SER A 231 -0.69 -23.83 -11.37
C SER A 231 -2.07 -23.25 -11.01
N ASP A 232 -2.75 -22.69 -12.02
CA ASP A 232 -4.05 -21.98 -11.98
C ASP A 232 -4.04 -20.55 -11.41
N CYS A 233 -2.89 -19.91 -11.26
CA CYS A 233 -2.79 -18.50 -10.88
C CYS A 233 -1.51 -17.91 -11.46
N CYS A 234 -1.49 -16.60 -11.66
CA CYS A 234 -0.44 -15.86 -12.36
C CYS A 234 0.91 -15.83 -11.61
N ALA A 235 1.05 -16.52 -10.48
CA ALA A 235 2.28 -16.55 -9.70
C ALA A 235 3.33 -17.51 -10.31
N SER A 236 4.46 -16.97 -10.73
CA SER A 236 5.66 -17.75 -11.01
C SER A 236 6.79 -17.28 -10.12
N ILE A 237 7.80 -18.12 -9.85
CA ILE A 237 9.01 -17.69 -9.15
C ILE A 237 10.21 -18.11 -9.98
N LYS A 238 11.04 -17.13 -10.35
CA LYS A 238 12.31 -17.29 -11.08
C LYS A 238 13.47 -16.91 -10.20
N ARG A 239 14.60 -17.56 -10.43
CA ARG A 239 15.87 -17.17 -9.82
C ARG A 239 16.66 -16.28 -10.76
N THR A 240 17.19 -15.17 -10.25
CA THR A 240 18.06 -14.28 -11.02
C THR A 240 19.35 -15.03 -11.40
N PRO A 241 19.72 -15.08 -12.69
CA PRO A 241 20.84 -15.89 -13.17
C PRO A 241 22.20 -15.33 -12.72
N ALA A 242 23.22 -16.19 -12.78
CA ALA A 242 24.60 -15.79 -12.52
C ALA A 242 25.05 -14.68 -13.50
N GLY A 243 25.89 -13.75 -13.02
CA GLY A 243 26.39 -12.62 -13.80
C GLY A 243 25.52 -11.36 -13.75
N GLN A 244 24.29 -11.45 -13.23
CA GLN A 244 23.46 -10.29 -12.91
C GLN A 244 23.76 -9.75 -11.50
N PRO A 245 23.50 -8.45 -11.22
CA PRO A 245 23.77 -7.87 -9.90
C PRO A 245 23.13 -8.64 -8.75
N TRP A 246 21.87 -9.06 -8.91
CA TRP A 246 21.10 -9.79 -7.90
C TRP A 246 21.16 -11.31 -8.08
N ALA A 247 22.26 -11.86 -8.62
CA ALA A 247 22.40 -13.29 -8.86
C ALA A 247 21.99 -14.13 -7.64
N GLY A 248 21.07 -15.07 -7.87
CA GLY A 248 20.50 -15.96 -6.85
C GLY A 248 19.34 -15.40 -6.04
N ALA A 249 18.94 -14.14 -6.23
CA ALA A 249 17.66 -13.59 -5.76
C ALA A 249 16.48 -14.24 -6.48
N TYR A 250 15.27 -14.03 -5.98
CA TYR A 250 14.03 -14.57 -6.53
C TYR A 250 13.08 -13.44 -6.91
N TRP A 251 12.36 -13.62 -8.00
CA TRP A 251 11.35 -12.69 -8.47
C TRP A 251 10.26 -13.43 -9.22
N GLY A 252 9.07 -12.87 -9.27
CA GLY A 252 7.90 -13.60 -9.74
C GLY A 252 6.79 -12.71 -10.25
N ASN A 253 6.15 -13.15 -11.35
CA ASN A 253 5.11 -12.48 -12.14
C ASN A 253 5.40 -11.00 -12.48
N HIS A 254 5.10 -10.54 -13.67
CA HIS A 254 5.84 -9.42 -14.24
C HIS A 254 5.01 -8.62 -15.21
N ASN A 255 5.11 -7.29 -15.09
CA ASN A 255 4.24 -6.31 -15.76
C ASN A 255 2.76 -6.72 -15.69
N SER A 256 2.33 -7.24 -14.53
CA SER A 256 0.94 -7.62 -14.31
C SER A 256 0.07 -6.37 -14.18
N ARG A 257 -1.12 -6.44 -14.78
CA ARG A 257 -2.17 -5.43 -14.62
C ARG A 257 -2.55 -5.27 -13.15
N ASP A 258 -2.50 -6.33 -12.35
CA ASP A 258 -2.88 -6.31 -10.93
C ASP A 258 -1.94 -5.45 -10.06
N ASN A 259 -0.69 -5.28 -10.47
CA ASN A 259 0.34 -4.64 -9.64
C ASN A 259 0.89 -3.35 -10.25
N PHE A 260 0.75 -3.18 -11.57
CA PHE A 260 1.28 -2.01 -12.27
C PHE A 260 0.69 -0.67 -11.77
N PRO A 261 -0.63 -0.54 -11.48
CA PRO A 261 -1.19 0.68 -10.90
C PRO A 261 -0.57 1.06 -9.56
N ASP A 262 -0.42 0.09 -8.65
CA ASP A 262 0.21 0.31 -7.35
C ASP A 262 1.67 0.76 -7.52
N LEU A 263 2.48 -0.01 -8.25
CA LEU A 263 3.87 0.34 -8.54
C LEU A 263 3.97 1.76 -9.12
N SER A 264 3.13 2.08 -10.09
CA SER A 264 3.12 3.38 -10.76
C SER A 264 2.73 4.53 -9.83
N LEU A 265 1.85 4.31 -8.87
CA LEU A 265 1.56 5.29 -7.81
C LEU A 265 2.81 5.62 -6.98
N GLY A 266 3.63 4.60 -6.68
CA GLY A 266 4.95 4.76 -6.10
C GLY A 266 5.92 5.54 -7.01
N LEU A 267 5.95 5.23 -8.31
CA LEU A 267 6.80 5.91 -9.31
C LEU A 267 6.43 7.39 -9.44
N VAL A 268 5.14 7.73 -9.52
CA VAL A 268 4.65 9.11 -9.55
C VAL A 268 5.03 9.83 -8.25
N THR A 269 4.93 9.17 -7.10
CA THR A 269 5.38 9.75 -5.82
C THR A 269 6.89 10.01 -5.82
N ALA A 270 7.70 9.14 -6.43
CA ALA A 270 9.13 9.38 -6.59
C ALA A 270 9.43 10.58 -7.49
N MET A 271 8.64 10.81 -8.57
CA MET A 271 8.76 12.01 -9.40
C MET A 271 8.54 13.29 -8.58
N GLU A 272 7.53 13.29 -7.71
CA GLU A 272 7.27 14.41 -6.81
C GLU A 272 8.41 14.65 -5.83
N ILE A 273 8.91 13.60 -5.18
CA ILE A 273 10.03 13.70 -4.21
C ILE A 273 11.29 14.20 -4.92
N ALA A 274 11.61 13.70 -6.11
CA ALA A 274 12.77 14.13 -6.88
C ALA A 274 12.71 15.64 -7.22
N ALA A 275 11.51 16.19 -7.37
CA ALA A 275 11.27 17.60 -7.64
C ALA A 275 11.04 18.46 -6.38
N ASP A 276 10.81 17.88 -5.20
CA ASP A 276 10.53 18.64 -3.97
C ASP A 276 11.83 19.26 -3.41
N GLY A 277 11.92 20.59 -3.49
CA GLY A 277 13.06 21.34 -2.94
C GLY A 277 13.23 21.25 -1.42
N ARG A 278 12.23 20.73 -0.70
CA ARG A 278 12.29 20.50 0.76
C ARG A 278 12.77 19.10 1.13
N ALA A 279 12.74 18.15 0.18
CA ALA A 279 13.24 16.80 0.42
C ALA A 279 14.78 16.83 0.53
N SER A 280 15.32 15.98 1.40
CA SER A 280 16.76 15.90 1.60
C SER A 280 17.50 15.46 0.32
N PRO A 281 18.81 15.74 0.20
CA PRO A 281 19.61 15.22 -0.91
C PRO A 281 19.55 13.69 -1.03
N LEU A 282 19.51 12.99 0.10
CA LEU A 282 19.45 11.53 0.17
C LEU A 282 18.15 11.00 -0.44
N LEU A 283 17.00 11.56 -0.03
CA LEU A 283 15.70 11.17 -0.59
C LEU A 283 15.57 11.52 -2.06
N ARG A 284 16.01 12.71 -2.48
CA ARG A 284 15.94 13.12 -3.89
C ARG A 284 16.77 12.21 -4.77
N GLU A 285 17.93 11.76 -4.30
CA GLU A 285 18.79 10.85 -5.06
C GLU A 285 18.17 9.47 -5.21
N ALA A 286 17.64 8.90 -4.12
CA ALA A 286 16.90 7.63 -4.18
C ALA A 286 15.69 7.72 -5.11
N ALA A 287 14.92 8.82 -5.00
CA ALA A 287 13.76 9.06 -5.85
C ALA A 287 14.12 9.19 -7.33
N LYS A 288 15.23 9.85 -7.70
CA LYS A 288 15.68 9.90 -9.11
C LYS A 288 15.98 8.53 -9.69
N LYS A 289 16.64 7.65 -8.93
CA LYS A 289 16.91 6.28 -9.39
C LYS A 289 15.62 5.48 -9.62
N VAL A 290 14.60 5.71 -8.77
CA VAL A 290 13.26 5.16 -8.96
C VAL A 290 12.59 5.74 -10.21
N VAL A 291 12.70 7.04 -10.44
CA VAL A 291 12.17 7.69 -11.66
C VAL A 291 12.82 7.10 -12.92
N GLU A 292 14.13 6.89 -12.92
CA GLU A 292 14.83 6.26 -14.05
C GLU A 292 14.37 4.82 -14.30
N ALA A 293 14.13 4.04 -13.23
CA ALA A 293 13.53 2.70 -13.35
C ALA A 293 12.10 2.78 -13.89
N GLY A 294 11.28 3.69 -13.38
CA GLY A 294 9.93 3.94 -13.84
C GLY A 294 9.85 4.34 -15.31
N GLN A 295 10.78 5.16 -15.77
CA GLN A 295 10.90 5.55 -17.18
C GLN A 295 11.19 4.34 -18.06
N ARG A 296 12.14 3.47 -17.67
CA ARG A 296 12.40 2.22 -18.42
C ARG A 296 11.18 1.31 -18.47
N ILE A 297 10.44 1.18 -17.36
CA ILE A 297 9.20 0.39 -17.31
C ILE A 297 8.15 0.97 -18.26
N GLY A 298 7.88 2.28 -18.15
CA GLY A 298 6.90 2.96 -18.99
C GLY A 298 7.27 2.95 -20.47
N ASP A 299 8.53 3.23 -20.80
CA ASP A 299 9.05 3.19 -22.16
C ASP A 299 8.88 1.80 -22.78
N LEU A 300 9.18 0.74 -22.01
CA LEU A 300 9.07 -0.63 -22.44
C LEU A 300 7.61 -1.06 -22.68
N ILE A 301 6.67 -0.63 -21.82
CA ILE A 301 5.23 -0.88 -22.03
C ILE A 301 4.71 -0.11 -23.25
N VAL A 302 5.15 1.13 -23.44
CA VAL A 302 4.74 1.99 -24.57
C VAL A 302 5.30 1.48 -25.89
N GLU A 303 6.56 1.03 -25.94
CA GLU A 303 7.19 0.49 -27.14
C GLU A 303 6.48 -0.78 -27.64
N HIS A 304 6.03 -1.63 -26.72
CA HIS A 304 5.39 -2.91 -27.03
C HIS A 304 3.86 -2.84 -27.06
N ASP A 305 3.27 -1.67 -26.78
CA ASP A 305 1.82 -1.43 -26.72
C ASP A 305 1.06 -2.46 -25.84
N ALA A 306 1.71 -2.98 -24.80
CA ALA A 306 1.14 -4.05 -24.00
C ALA A 306 1.69 -4.04 -22.57
N ILE A 307 0.76 -4.13 -21.62
CA ILE A 307 1.05 -4.59 -20.26
C ILE A 307 1.14 -6.11 -20.38
N MET A 308 2.35 -6.59 -20.65
CA MET A 308 2.59 -7.99 -21.02
C MET A 308 2.72 -8.86 -19.79
N THR A 309 1.99 -9.98 -19.79
CA THR A 309 2.32 -11.12 -18.95
C THR A 309 3.49 -11.82 -19.61
N VAL A 310 4.67 -11.77 -18.99
CA VAL A 310 5.82 -12.55 -19.49
C VAL A 310 5.46 -14.01 -19.30
N ASP A 311 5.35 -14.77 -20.39
CA ASP A 311 5.38 -16.22 -20.26
C ASP A 311 6.75 -16.62 -19.71
N GLU A 312 6.79 -17.69 -18.93
CA GLU A 312 7.93 -17.89 -18.05
C GLU A 312 9.19 -18.41 -18.78
N ARG A 313 9.18 -18.49 -20.11
CA ARG A 313 10.24 -19.06 -20.94
C ARG A 313 10.99 -18.05 -21.79
N HIS A 314 10.43 -16.87 -22.01
CA HIS A 314 10.91 -15.94 -23.04
C HIS A 314 11.43 -14.62 -22.46
N LEU A 315 12.33 -13.97 -23.19
CA LEU A 315 12.76 -12.59 -22.91
C LEU A 315 11.65 -11.61 -23.30
N TYR A 316 11.69 -10.36 -22.83
CA TYR A 316 10.58 -9.41 -23.01
C TYR A 316 10.12 -9.21 -24.47
N GLY A 317 11.05 -9.24 -25.44
CA GLY A 317 10.72 -9.11 -26.87
C GLY A 317 10.14 -10.37 -27.53
N GLU A 318 10.07 -11.48 -26.80
CA GLU A 318 9.61 -12.79 -27.26
C GLU A 318 8.28 -13.19 -26.56
N LEU A 319 7.68 -12.26 -25.80
CA LEU A 319 6.49 -12.51 -25.00
C LEU A 319 5.23 -12.47 -25.81
N THR A 320 4.29 -13.32 -25.40
CA THR A 320 2.93 -13.33 -25.89
C THR A 320 2.13 -12.28 -25.11
N PRO A 321 1.55 -11.25 -25.75
CA PRO A 321 0.67 -10.30 -25.09
C PRO A 321 -0.50 -11.01 -24.38
N SER A 322 -0.94 -10.47 -23.25
CA SER A 322 -2.03 -11.06 -22.48
C SER A 322 -3.30 -11.22 -23.35
N GLY A 323 -4.00 -12.35 -23.18
CA GLY A 323 -5.18 -12.72 -23.97
C GLY A 323 -4.91 -13.34 -25.35
N GLN A 324 -3.65 -13.61 -25.71
CA GLN A 324 -3.31 -14.41 -26.90
C GLN A 324 -3.09 -15.90 -26.57
N VAL A 325 -3.24 -16.76 -27.57
CA VAL A 325 -2.96 -18.21 -27.45
C VAL A 325 -1.45 -18.41 -27.29
N ARG A 326 -1.04 -19.08 -26.23
CA ARG A 326 0.37 -19.33 -25.93
C ARG A 326 0.97 -20.35 -26.92
N PRO A 327 2.30 -20.40 -27.08
CA PRO A 327 2.97 -21.34 -27.98
C PRO A 327 2.69 -22.83 -27.70
N ASP A 328 2.24 -23.19 -26.50
CA ASP A 328 1.82 -24.55 -26.12
C ASP A 328 0.36 -24.87 -26.47
N GLY A 329 -0.34 -23.94 -27.12
CA GLY A 329 -1.72 -24.11 -27.58
C GLY A 329 -2.77 -23.90 -26.48
N GLU A 330 -2.36 -23.61 -25.25
CA GLU A 330 -3.28 -23.13 -24.21
C GLU A 330 -3.64 -21.68 -24.54
N THR A 331 -4.94 -21.39 -24.66
CA THR A 331 -5.39 -20.01 -24.49
C THR A 331 -5.06 -19.62 -23.06
N GLU A 332 -4.41 -18.47 -22.86
CA GLU A 332 -4.40 -17.85 -21.54
C GLU A 332 -5.86 -17.54 -21.17
N ASN A 333 -6.53 -18.51 -20.53
CA ASN A 333 -7.89 -18.39 -20.00
C ASN A 333 -7.91 -17.59 -18.69
N GLU A 334 -6.81 -16.92 -18.36
CA GLU A 334 -6.65 -16.22 -17.11
C GLU A 334 -7.24 -14.82 -17.28
N ASP A 335 -8.32 -14.62 -16.55
CA ASP A 335 -9.02 -13.37 -16.26
C ASP A 335 -8.06 -12.33 -15.65
N LEU A 336 -7.08 -11.89 -16.44
CA LEU A 336 -6.06 -10.90 -16.05
C LEU A 336 -6.56 -9.48 -16.35
N GLY A 337 -7.85 -9.27 -16.07
CA GLY A 337 -8.60 -8.06 -16.36
C GLY A 337 -9.56 -8.27 -17.52
N THR A 338 -10.79 -8.69 -17.19
CA THR A 338 -11.92 -8.74 -18.11
C THR A 338 -12.10 -7.42 -18.90
N LEU A 339 -11.82 -6.28 -18.27
CA LEU A 339 -12.08 -4.95 -18.82
C LEU A 339 -10.92 -4.42 -19.67
N ALA A 340 -11.21 -3.59 -20.66
CA ALA A 340 -10.17 -2.82 -21.33
C ALA A 340 -9.78 -1.63 -20.48
N ASP A 341 -8.48 -1.51 -20.20
CA ASP A 341 -8.00 -0.54 -19.21
C ASP A 341 -7.16 0.56 -19.87
N CYS A 342 -7.87 1.54 -20.42
CA CYS A 342 -7.24 2.73 -20.98
C CYS A 342 -6.49 3.55 -19.94
N GLN A 343 -6.92 3.50 -18.68
CA GLN A 343 -6.34 4.26 -17.58
C GLN A 343 -4.91 3.79 -17.32
N MET A 344 -4.66 2.47 -17.32
CA MET A 344 -3.31 1.92 -17.23
C MET A 344 -2.44 2.22 -18.46
N ALA A 345 -3.00 2.18 -19.68
CA ALA A 345 -2.25 2.53 -20.89
C ALA A 345 -1.75 3.99 -20.85
N PHE A 346 -2.58 4.91 -20.38
CA PHE A 346 -2.19 6.29 -20.15
C PHE A 346 -1.22 6.43 -18.97
N LEU A 347 -1.38 5.66 -17.90
CA LEU A 347 -0.44 5.64 -16.78
C LEU A 347 0.96 5.18 -17.19
N ALA A 348 1.07 4.18 -18.06
CA ALA A 348 2.35 3.75 -18.62
C ALA A 348 3.06 4.89 -19.36
N ARG A 349 2.33 5.68 -20.15
CA ARG A 349 2.87 6.90 -20.77
C ARG A 349 3.22 7.98 -19.74
N ALA A 350 2.45 8.12 -18.67
CA ALA A 350 2.73 9.10 -17.63
C ALA A 350 4.06 8.82 -16.92
N VAL A 351 4.37 7.54 -16.67
CA VAL A 351 5.62 7.11 -16.02
C VAL A 351 6.80 6.93 -16.98
N SER A 352 6.56 6.91 -18.30
CA SER A 352 7.60 6.78 -19.33
C SER A 352 8.45 8.05 -19.49
N SER A 353 9.52 7.97 -20.27
CA SER A 353 10.38 9.12 -20.59
C SER A 353 9.67 10.18 -21.43
N SER A 354 8.67 9.80 -22.24
CA SER A 354 7.85 10.75 -23.02
C SER A 354 6.90 11.56 -22.15
N GLY A 355 6.47 10.99 -21.02
CA GLY A 355 5.43 11.54 -20.18
C GLY A 355 4.05 11.56 -20.85
N LEU A 356 3.09 12.15 -20.14
CA LEU A 356 1.72 12.35 -20.58
C LEU A 356 1.33 13.83 -20.43
N SER A 357 0.58 14.36 -21.38
CA SER A 357 0.06 15.73 -21.34
C SER A 357 -1.29 15.79 -22.04
N TRP A 358 -2.10 16.80 -21.72
CA TRP A 358 -3.31 17.11 -22.47
C TRP A 358 -3.02 17.87 -23.78
N PRO A 359 -3.69 17.57 -24.92
CA PRO A 359 -4.67 16.50 -25.11
C PRO A 359 -4.05 15.10 -25.08
N LEU A 360 -4.81 14.11 -24.63
CA LEU A 360 -4.34 12.72 -24.53
C LEU A 360 -3.90 12.22 -25.93
N PRO A 361 -2.69 11.64 -26.06
CA PRO A 361 -2.27 11.00 -27.29
C PRO A 361 -3.07 9.72 -27.52
N GLU A 362 -3.17 9.25 -28.75
CA GLU A 362 -3.66 7.90 -29.00
C GLU A 362 -2.74 6.87 -28.33
N ALA A 363 -3.32 5.99 -27.52
CA ALA A 363 -2.64 4.87 -26.89
C ALA A 363 -3.34 3.57 -27.29
N ARG A 364 -2.60 2.52 -27.63
CA ARG A 364 -3.24 1.22 -27.92
C ARG A 364 -3.86 0.69 -26.64
N ALA A 365 -5.09 0.20 -26.74
CA ALA A 365 -5.76 -0.42 -25.60
C ALA A 365 -5.20 -1.84 -25.39
N PRO A 366 -5.12 -2.31 -24.13
CA PRO A 366 -4.83 -3.71 -23.84
C PRO A 366 -5.96 -4.63 -24.37
N ALA A 367 -5.67 -5.93 -24.48
CA ALA A 367 -6.69 -6.93 -24.75
C ALA A 367 -7.75 -6.96 -23.64
N SER A 368 -8.95 -7.47 -23.95
CA SER A 368 -10.11 -7.50 -23.03
C SER A 368 -11.00 -8.71 -23.35
N ILE A 369 -11.90 -9.08 -22.43
CA ILE A 369 -12.84 -10.19 -22.61
C ILE A 369 -13.98 -9.90 -23.60
N GLU A 370 -14.14 -8.64 -24.04
CA GLU A 370 -15.26 -8.23 -24.91
C GLU A 370 -15.48 -9.14 -26.14
N PRO A 371 -14.44 -9.62 -26.86
CA PRO A 371 -14.65 -10.54 -27.98
C PRO A 371 -15.32 -11.84 -27.56
N LEU A 372 -14.96 -12.39 -26.40
CA LEU A 372 -15.57 -13.61 -25.87
C LEU A 372 -17.04 -13.38 -25.47
N ILE A 373 -17.37 -12.20 -24.93
CA ILE A 373 -18.76 -11.84 -24.63
C ILE A 373 -19.59 -11.70 -25.91
N VAL A 374 -19.04 -11.02 -26.93
CA VAL A 374 -19.72 -10.85 -28.22
C VAL A 374 -19.87 -12.18 -28.95
N ASP A 375 -18.88 -13.06 -28.88
CA ASP A 375 -18.96 -14.41 -29.46
C ASP A 375 -20.00 -15.28 -28.74
N ALA A 376 -20.12 -15.16 -27.41
CA ALA A 376 -21.06 -15.93 -26.60
C ALA A 376 -22.51 -15.44 -26.72
N LEU A 377 -22.73 -14.12 -26.75
CA LEU A 377 -24.06 -13.51 -26.71
C LEU A 377 -24.55 -13.01 -28.08
N GLY A 378 -23.66 -12.78 -29.04
CA GLY A 378 -24.01 -12.32 -30.38
C GLY A 378 -24.88 -11.06 -30.39
N GLN A 379 -26.08 -11.17 -30.97
CA GLN A 379 -27.06 -10.07 -31.06
C GLN A 379 -27.79 -9.79 -29.75
N ASP A 380 -27.63 -10.64 -28.74
CA ASP A 380 -28.27 -10.46 -27.44
C ASP A 380 -27.53 -9.44 -26.56
N THR A 381 -26.39 -8.90 -27.00
CA THR A 381 -25.72 -7.78 -26.34
C THR A 381 -25.61 -6.58 -27.27
N ASN A 382 -25.71 -5.37 -26.71
CA ASN A 382 -25.36 -4.14 -27.44
C ASN A 382 -23.86 -3.81 -27.33
N CYS A 383 -23.05 -4.75 -26.83
CA CYS A 383 -21.61 -4.62 -26.78
C CYS A 383 -21.03 -4.45 -28.19
N ARG A 384 -20.32 -3.33 -28.42
CA ARG A 384 -19.68 -3.06 -29.72
C ARG A 384 -18.18 -3.15 -29.56
N LEU A 385 -17.58 -4.13 -30.24
CA LEU A 385 -16.13 -4.21 -30.34
C LEU A 385 -15.62 -3.03 -31.18
N PRO A 386 -14.67 -2.24 -30.69
CA PRO A 386 -13.99 -1.25 -31.51
C PRO A 386 -13.23 -1.94 -32.66
N GLU A 387 -13.20 -1.31 -33.84
CA GLU A 387 -12.44 -1.83 -34.99
C GLU A 387 -10.94 -1.93 -34.65
N PRO A 388 -10.25 -3.04 -35.01
CA PRO A 388 -8.81 -3.15 -34.82
C PRO A 388 -8.03 -2.13 -35.67
N PRO A 389 -6.97 -1.50 -35.13
CA PRO A 389 -6.47 -1.63 -33.76
C PRO A 389 -7.34 -0.83 -32.77
N ARG A 390 -7.58 -1.41 -31.59
CA ARG A 390 -8.26 -0.70 -30.51
C ARG A 390 -7.35 0.39 -29.94
N VAL A 391 -7.86 1.61 -29.87
CA VAL A 391 -7.14 2.80 -29.42
C VAL A 391 -7.94 3.49 -28.31
N CYS A 392 -7.27 3.76 -27.20
CA CYS A 392 -7.73 4.60 -26.11
C CYS A 392 -7.60 6.08 -26.45
N ARG A 393 -8.67 6.84 -26.23
CA ARG A 393 -8.70 8.30 -26.50
C ARG A 393 -9.10 9.14 -25.29
N SER A 394 -9.68 8.54 -24.25
CA SER A 394 -10.11 9.22 -23.03
C SER A 394 -9.91 8.33 -21.80
N LEU A 395 -9.75 8.96 -20.62
CA LEU A 395 -9.72 8.24 -19.35
C LEU A 395 -11.12 7.78 -18.91
N THR A 396 -12.18 8.21 -19.59
CA THR A 396 -13.54 7.76 -19.31
C THR A 396 -13.91 6.51 -20.12
N GLU A 397 -13.13 6.17 -21.15
CA GLU A 397 -13.37 4.98 -21.96
C GLU A 397 -13.24 3.71 -21.11
N ALA A 398 -14.24 2.84 -21.27
CA ALA A 398 -14.44 1.65 -20.47
C ALA A 398 -14.60 0.43 -21.40
N PHE A 399 -15.72 -0.27 -21.24
CA PHE A 399 -16.02 -1.56 -21.84
C PHE A 399 -17.02 -1.42 -22.98
N CYS A 400 -16.89 -2.23 -24.03
CA CYS A 400 -17.85 -2.39 -25.13
C CYS A 400 -18.18 -1.09 -25.90
N GLY A 401 -17.25 -0.13 -25.93
CA GLY A 401 -17.44 1.19 -26.53
C GLY A 401 -18.21 2.19 -25.67
N PHE A 402 -18.49 1.86 -24.41
CA PHE A 402 -19.09 2.76 -23.42
C PHE A 402 -18.01 3.49 -22.62
N ALA A 403 -18.39 4.65 -22.05
CA ALA A 403 -17.66 5.26 -20.95
C ALA A 403 -18.08 4.67 -19.59
N TRP A 404 -17.27 4.84 -18.54
CA TRP A 404 -17.60 4.36 -17.19
C TRP A 404 -18.96 4.88 -16.70
N GLY A 405 -19.23 6.18 -16.93
CA GLY A 405 -20.51 6.81 -16.60
C GLY A 405 -21.70 6.37 -17.49
N GLN A 406 -21.49 5.49 -18.45
CA GLN A 406 -22.51 4.95 -19.36
C GLN A 406 -22.66 3.43 -19.21
N MET A 407 -21.94 2.80 -18.28
CA MET A 407 -21.96 1.33 -18.13
C MET A 407 -23.36 0.78 -17.83
N GLU A 408 -24.25 1.55 -17.21
CA GLU A 408 -25.66 1.18 -17.01
C GLU A 408 -26.46 0.98 -18.31
N GLN A 409 -25.97 1.53 -19.44
CA GLN A 409 -26.61 1.45 -20.76
C GLN A 409 -26.24 0.18 -21.52
N LEU A 410 -25.29 -0.61 -21.03
CA LEU A 410 -24.99 -1.93 -21.56
C LEU A 410 -26.23 -2.81 -21.40
N THR A 411 -26.65 -3.47 -22.47
CA THR A 411 -27.81 -4.37 -22.46
C THR A 411 -27.39 -5.80 -22.75
N VAL A 412 -28.01 -6.74 -22.06
CA VAL A 412 -27.93 -8.18 -22.28
C VAL A 412 -29.36 -8.71 -22.41
N PHE A 413 -29.64 -9.54 -23.41
CA PHE A 413 -30.98 -9.95 -23.83
C PHE A 413 -31.97 -8.78 -23.98
N GLY A 414 -31.50 -7.64 -24.49
CA GLY A 414 -32.30 -6.42 -24.66
C GLY A 414 -32.70 -5.67 -23.37
N ASN A 415 -32.21 -6.10 -22.21
CA ASN A 415 -32.47 -5.45 -20.91
C ASN A 415 -31.17 -4.81 -20.38
N PRO A 416 -31.24 -3.69 -19.65
CA PRO A 416 -30.07 -3.15 -18.94
C PRO A 416 -29.47 -4.24 -18.05
N TRP A 417 -28.18 -4.48 -18.18
CA TRP A 417 -27.54 -5.62 -17.53
C TRP A 417 -27.61 -5.52 -15.99
N LEU A 418 -27.50 -4.33 -15.41
CA LEU A 418 -27.66 -4.12 -13.97
C LEU A 418 -29.08 -4.42 -13.49
N ASP A 419 -30.11 -4.19 -14.31
CA ASP A 419 -31.47 -4.57 -13.96
C ASP A 419 -31.65 -6.08 -13.94
N LEU A 420 -30.99 -6.80 -14.85
CA LEU A 420 -30.95 -8.27 -14.81
C LEU A 420 -30.28 -8.77 -13.53
N VAL A 421 -29.14 -8.19 -13.15
CA VAL A 421 -28.43 -8.57 -11.91
C VAL A 421 -29.27 -8.24 -10.67
N ARG A 422 -29.93 -7.09 -10.62
CA ARG A 422 -30.87 -6.75 -9.55
C ARG A 422 -32.04 -7.73 -9.49
N ALA A 423 -32.60 -8.14 -10.63
CA ALA A 423 -33.68 -9.12 -10.67
C ALA A 423 -33.21 -10.50 -10.18
N MET A 424 -32.00 -10.91 -10.52
CA MET A 424 -31.37 -12.13 -10.00
C MET A 424 -31.20 -12.05 -8.48
N GLU A 425 -30.64 -10.97 -7.96
CA GLU A 425 -30.49 -10.75 -6.52
C GLU A 425 -31.84 -10.72 -5.80
N GLN A 426 -32.86 -10.12 -6.43
CA GLN A 426 -34.23 -10.10 -5.92
C GLN A 426 -34.81 -11.51 -5.77
N GLY A 427 -34.64 -12.35 -6.78
CA GLY A 427 -35.14 -13.73 -6.81
C GLY A 427 -34.32 -14.70 -5.95
N THR A 428 -33.01 -14.51 -5.85
CA THR A 428 -32.08 -15.36 -5.09
C THR A 428 -30.99 -14.48 -4.47
N PRO A 429 -31.18 -14.03 -3.21
CA PRO A 429 -30.20 -13.20 -2.53
C PRO A 429 -28.81 -13.85 -2.48
N GLY A 430 -27.76 -13.08 -2.79
CA GLY A 430 -26.37 -13.51 -2.90
C GLY A 430 -25.97 -13.98 -4.30
N SER A 431 -26.91 -14.07 -5.24
CA SER A 431 -26.59 -14.48 -6.61
C SER A 431 -25.86 -13.39 -7.40
N ALA A 432 -26.05 -12.10 -7.07
CA ALA A 432 -25.34 -11.02 -7.75
C ALA A 432 -23.81 -11.09 -7.56
N GLU A 433 -23.34 -11.53 -6.38
CA GLU A 433 -21.90 -11.67 -6.10
C GLU A 433 -21.24 -12.66 -7.07
N GLY A 434 -21.92 -13.77 -7.40
CA GLY A 434 -21.41 -14.75 -8.35
C GLY A 434 -21.36 -14.29 -9.80
N VAL A 435 -22.04 -13.18 -10.15
CA VAL A 435 -22.11 -12.65 -11.52
C VAL A 435 -21.23 -11.42 -11.70
N ILE A 436 -21.31 -10.46 -10.76
CA ILE A 436 -20.63 -9.16 -10.85
C ILE A 436 -19.63 -8.91 -9.71
N GLY A 437 -19.44 -9.86 -8.80
CA GLY A 437 -18.48 -9.74 -7.70
C GLY A 437 -17.05 -9.59 -8.22
N GLY A 438 -16.64 -10.41 -9.21
CA GLY A 438 -15.30 -10.31 -9.83
C GLY A 438 -15.01 -8.93 -10.42
N PHE A 439 -16.03 -8.30 -11.04
CA PHE A 439 -15.90 -6.93 -11.59
C PHE A 439 -15.60 -5.87 -10.52
N GLN A 440 -16.03 -6.07 -9.26
CA GLN A 440 -15.67 -5.12 -8.19
C GLN A 440 -14.21 -5.18 -7.79
N ASP A 441 -13.59 -6.35 -7.91
CA ASP A 441 -12.19 -6.51 -7.56
C ASP A 441 -11.30 -5.93 -8.66
N ASP A 442 -11.68 -6.08 -9.94
CA ASP A 442 -11.02 -5.44 -11.09
C ASP A 442 -11.02 -3.90 -11.01
N PHE A 443 -12.04 -3.29 -10.39
CA PHE A 443 -12.11 -1.83 -10.27
C PHE A 443 -11.02 -1.23 -9.37
N TYR A 444 -10.49 -2.00 -8.41
CA TYR A 444 -9.48 -1.47 -7.52
C TYR A 444 -8.25 -0.99 -8.30
N GLU A 445 -7.80 -1.78 -9.26
CA GLU A 445 -6.63 -1.48 -10.08
C GLU A 445 -6.86 -0.32 -11.06
N ILE A 446 -8.05 -0.27 -11.69
CA ILE A 446 -8.44 0.84 -12.57
C ILE A 446 -8.52 2.15 -11.77
N THR A 447 -9.15 2.12 -10.60
CA THR A 447 -9.28 3.32 -9.75
C THR A 447 -7.94 3.77 -9.20
N LEU A 448 -7.06 2.84 -8.82
CA LEU A 448 -5.70 3.18 -8.39
C LEU A 448 -4.90 3.82 -9.54
N ALA A 449 -5.07 3.34 -10.78
CA ALA A 449 -4.45 3.95 -11.94
C ALA A 449 -4.94 5.39 -12.18
N VAL A 450 -6.25 5.63 -12.04
CA VAL A 450 -6.82 6.98 -12.16
C VAL A 450 -6.36 7.89 -11.01
N ALA A 451 -6.24 7.38 -9.78
CA ALA A 451 -5.70 8.14 -8.66
C ALA A 451 -4.23 8.56 -8.92
N ALA A 452 -3.40 7.63 -9.43
CA ALA A 452 -2.03 7.90 -9.83
C ALA A 452 -1.96 8.95 -10.96
N LEU A 453 -2.84 8.87 -11.96
CA LEU A 453 -2.94 9.84 -13.06
C LEU A 453 -3.38 11.24 -12.59
N SER A 454 -4.37 11.33 -11.69
CA SER A 454 -4.79 12.60 -11.09
C SER A 454 -3.62 13.27 -10.36
N ARG A 455 -2.85 12.47 -9.63
CA ARG A 455 -1.66 12.91 -8.91
C ARG A 455 -0.53 13.33 -9.83
N TYR A 456 -0.24 12.55 -10.87
CA TYR A 456 0.70 12.90 -11.93
C TYR A 456 0.31 14.24 -12.57
N ALA A 457 -0.96 14.42 -12.95
CA ALA A 457 -1.44 15.65 -13.55
C ALA A 457 -1.30 16.86 -12.61
N ALA A 458 -1.56 16.67 -11.31
CA ALA A 458 -1.33 17.69 -10.29
C ALA A 458 0.16 18.07 -10.19
N HIS A 459 1.07 17.08 -10.17
CA HIS A 459 2.52 17.29 -10.17
C HIS A 459 2.99 18.06 -11.41
N ARG A 460 2.48 17.69 -12.60
CA ARG A 460 2.76 18.37 -13.87
C ARG A 460 2.07 19.73 -14.02
N ARG A 461 1.17 20.07 -13.09
CA ARG A 461 0.29 21.25 -13.15
C ARG A 461 -0.60 21.28 -14.39
N ASP A 462 -0.92 20.12 -14.94
CA ASP A 462 -1.83 19.96 -16.06
C ASP A 462 -3.27 19.88 -15.55
N LYS A 463 -3.95 21.03 -15.53
CA LYS A 463 -5.32 21.13 -15.01
C LYS A 463 -6.34 20.37 -15.86
N ALA A 464 -6.11 20.26 -17.17
CA ALA A 464 -7.04 19.60 -18.08
C ALA A 464 -6.96 18.08 -17.92
N LEU A 465 -5.74 17.54 -17.89
CA LEU A 465 -5.52 16.12 -17.57
C LEU A 465 -6.04 15.77 -16.18
N ARG A 466 -5.86 16.64 -15.19
CA ARG A 466 -6.40 16.43 -13.84
C ARG A 466 -7.92 16.39 -13.84
N ALA A 467 -8.58 17.31 -14.54
CA ALA A 467 -10.04 17.32 -14.64
C ALA A 467 -10.57 16.04 -15.29
N GLU A 468 -9.94 15.58 -16.37
CA GLU A 468 -10.28 14.32 -17.05
C GLU A 468 -10.14 13.11 -16.09
N ALA A 469 -9.03 13.02 -15.35
CA ALA A 469 -8.83 11.96 -14.36
C ALA A 469 -9.87 12.02 -13.22
N GLN A 470 -10.23 13.22 -12.76
CA GLN A 470 -11.26 13.39 -11.73
C GLN A 470 -12.66 13.01 -12.24
N THR A 471 -12.98 13.29 -13.51
CA THR A 471 -14.21 12.83 -14.14
C THR A 471 -14.26 11.30 -14.22
N ALA A 472 -13.17 10.65 -14.65
CA ALA A 472 -13.09 9.19 -14.68
C ALA A 472 -13.26 8.58 -13.26
N MET A 473 -12.60 9.15 -12.24
CA MET A 473 -12.73 8.68 -10.86
C MET A 473 -14.16 8.83 -10.34
N ALA A 474 -14.84 9.95 -10.61
CA ALA A 474 -16.23 10.15 -10.18
C ALA A 474 -17.17 9.09 -10.76
N GLN A 475 -16.98 8.74 -12.04
CA GLN A 475 -17.76 7.71 -12.71
C GLN A 475 -17.50 6.31 -12.14
N LEU A 476 -16.22 5.98 -11.90
CA LEU A 476 -15.83 4.72 -11.27
C LEU A 476 -16.36 4.60 -9.84
N GLY A 477 -16.24 5.66 -9.04
CA GLY A 477 -16.74 5.70 -7.66
C GLY A 477 -18.26 5.56 -7.56
N ALA A 478 -19.01 6.15 -8.50
CA ALA A 478 -20.45 5.92 -8.62
C ALA A 478 -20.77 4.46 -8.94
N LEU A 479 -20.06 3.86 -9.90
CA LEU A 479 -20.27 2.48 -10.31
C LEU A 479 -19.90 1.47 -9.21
N MET A 480 -18.83 1.72 -8.46
CA MET A 480 -18.45 0.93 -7.28
C MET A 480 -19.56 0.93 -6.22
N ARG A 481 -20.15 2.09 -5.92
CA ARG A 481 -21.27 2.18 -4.97
C ARG A 481 -22.51 1.45 -5.48
N GLU A 482 -22.82 1.59 -6.77
CA GLU A 482 -23.95 0.92 -7.39
C GLU A 482 -23.81 -0.61 -7.32
N PHE A 483 -22.64 -1.15 -7.64
CA PHE A 483 -22.40 -2.58 -7.52
C PHE A 483 -22.46 -3.02 -6.06
N ALA A 484 -21.93 -2.24 -5.13
CA ALA A 484 -21.95 -2.60 -3.71
C ALA A 484 -23.38 -2.66 -3.17
N ASP A 485 -24.24 -1.72 -3.58
CA ASP A 485 -25.66 -1.75 -3.24
C ASP A 485 -26.34 -3.02 -3.77
N ILE A 486 -26.17 -3.31 -5.07
CA ILE A 486 -26.76 -4.49 -5.71
C ILE A 486 -26.29 -5.78 -5.03
N ILE A 487 -24.99 -5.94 -4.76
CA ILE A 487 -24.43 -7.20 -4.25
C ILE A 487 -24.71 -7.37 -2.75
N TYR A 488 -24.57 -6.31 -1.95
CA TYR A 488 -24.40 -6.43 -0.51
C TYR A 488 -25.54 -5.83 0.33
N ALA A 489 -26.38 -4.94 -0.20
CA ALA A 489 -27.40 -4.25 0.60
C ALA A 489 -28.37 -5.20 1.32
N ARG A 490 -28.64 -6.38 0.73
CA ARG A 490 -29.56 -7.39 1.28
C ARG A 490 -28.88 -8.49 2.08
N THR A 491 -27.62 -8.77 1.80
CA THR A 491 -26.93 -9.99 2.26
C THR A 491 -25.79 -9.68 3.23
N ASN A 492 -25.11 -8.54 3.08
CA ASN A 492 -23.91 -8.21 3.84
C ASN A 492 -23.73 -6.68 4.02
N PRO A 493 -24.50 -6.02 4.90
CA PRO A 493 -24.40 -4.58 5.13
C PRO A 493 -23.00 -4.08 5.52
N ASP A 494 -22.22 -4.91 6.19
CA ASP A 494 -20.83 -4.57 6.55
C ASP A 494 -19.93 -4.52 5.30
N ALA A 495 -20.12 -5.43 4.34
CA ALA A 495 -19.40 -5.37 3.06
C ALA A 495 -19.82 -4.14 2.23
N LEU A 496 -21.11 -3.79 2.23
CA LEU A 496 -21.60 -2.55 1.62
C LEU A 496 -20.87 -1.33 2.21
N ALA A 497 -20.86 -1.20 3.54
CA ALA A 497 -20.21 -0.08 4.22
C ALA A 497 -18.71 0.01 3.87
N ARG A 498 -18.00 -1.12 3.83
CA ARG A 498 -16.58 -1.16 3.42
C ARG A 498 -16.38 -0.72 1.97
N ARG A 499 -17.20 -1.19 1.03
CA ARG A 499 -17.06 -0.83 -0.39
C ARG A 499 -17.39 0.65 -0.64
N VAL A 500 -18.39 1.20 0.04
CA VAL A 500 -18.72 2.64 0.01
C VAL A 500 -17.55 3.48 0.58
N ALA A 501 -16.99 3.07 1.72
CA ALA A 501 -15.83 3.74 2.31
C ALA A 501 -14.60 3.69 1.40
N ARG A 502 -14.34 2.55 0.75
CA ARG A 502 -13.25 2.41 -0.21
C ARG A 502 -13.41 3.36 -1.40
N ALA A 503 -14.61 3.46 -1.96
CA ALA A 503 -14.91 4.41 -3.05
C ALA A 503 -14.65 5.86 -2.62
N ALA A 504 -15.14 6.26 -1.44
CA ALA A 504 -14.94 7.62 -0.92
C ALA A 504 -13.45 7.94 -0.65
N ILE A 505 -12.66 6.96 -0.17
CA ILE A 505 -11.21 7.13 0.00
C ILE A 505 -10.53 7.34 -1.36
N LEU A 506 -10.85 6.54 -2.38
CA LEU A 506 -10.27 6.64 -3.73
C LEU A 506 -10.65 7.95 -4.45
N GLU A 507 -11.88 8.42 -4.27
CA GLU A 507 -12.32 9.73 -4.76
C GLU A 507 -11.57 10.87 -4.06
N GLY A 508 -11.41 10.76 -2.73
CA GLY A 508 -10.61 11.69 -1.94
C GLY A 508 -9.14 11.70 -2.35
N PHE A 509 -8.57 10.54 -2.69
CA PHE A 509 -7.22 10.39 -3.25
C PHE A 509 -7.05 11.14 -4.58
N ALA A 510 -8.04 11.06 -5.47
CA ALA A 510 -8.05 11.83 -6.71
C ALA A 510 -8.37 13.33 -6.50
N GLY A 511 -8.71 13.74 -5.28
CA GLY A 511 -9.00 15.12 -4.90
C GLY A 511 -10.30 15.64 -5.50
N LEU A 512 -11.32 14.79 -5.60
CA LEU A 512 -12.67 15.22 -5.99
C LEU A 512 -13.21 16.20 -4.93
N PRO A 513 -13.87 17.28 -5.34
CA PRO A 513 -14.64 18.08 -4.40
C PRO A 513 -15.89 17.30 -3.96
N ASP A 514 -16.39 17.57 -2.76
CA ASP A 514 -17.73 17.17 -2.31
C ASP A 514 -17.96 15.67 -2.06
N VAL A 515 -16.91 14.87 -1.86
CA VAL A 515 -17.05 13.49 -1.34
C VAL A 515 -17.75 13.53 0.03
N PRO A 516 -18.84 12.77 0.26
CA PRO A 516 -19.53 12.78 1.55
C PRO A 516 -18.66 12.19 2.67
N ALA A 517 -18.44 12.94 3.74
CA ALA A 517 -17.68 12.43 4.89
C ALA A 517 -18.33 11.22 5.57
N ALA A 518 -19.65 11.08 5.47
CA ALA A 518 -20.40 9.93 5.99
C ALA A 518 -20.03 8.62 5.26
N ASP A 519 -19.68 8.69 3.98
CA ASP A 519 -19.30 7.51 3.20
C ASP A 519 -18.02 6.86 3.73
N LEU A 520 -17.17 7.60 4.45
CA LEU A 520 -15.91 7.07 5.01
C LEU A 520 -16.10 6.02 6.12
N GLY A 521 -17.33 5.82 6.63
CA GLY A 521 -17.63 4.80 7.64
C GLY A 521 -16.77 4.95 8.90
N ASP A 522 -16.59 6.18 9.38
CA ASP A 522 -15.69 6.55 10.49
C ASP A 522 -14.23 6.11 10.33
N LEU A 523 -13.81 5.71 9.12
CA LEU A 523 -12.49 5.17 8.83
C LEU A 523 -12.14 3.95 9.70
N ALA A 524 -13.14 3.11 9.99
CA ALA A 524 -13.00 1.92 10.83
C ALA A 524 -11.96 0.93 10.31
N GLU A 525 -11.89 0.74 8.98
CA GLU A 525 -10.90 -0.14 8.33
C GLU A 525 -9.47 0.42 8.45
N PRO A 526 -9.16 1.69 8.08
CA PRO A 526 -7.87 2.32 8.38
C PRO A 526 -7.45 2.26 9.86
N GLU A 527 -8.40 2.44 10.79
CA GLU A 527 -8.13 2.29 12.23
C GLU A 527 -7.79 0.84 12.60
N GLY A 528 -8.50 -0.13 12.03
CA GLY A 528 -8.23 -1.56 12.18
C GLY A 528 -6.82 -1.93 11.73
N HIS A 529 -6.40 -1.46 10.55
CA HIS A 529 -5.02 -1.65 10.05
C HIS A 529 -3.99 -1.04 11.01
N SER A 530 -4.24 0.19 11.48
CA SER A 530 -3.33 0.88 12.41
C SER A 530 -3.20 0.13 13.74
N ARG A 531 -4.32 -0.33 14.33
CA ARG A 531 -4.29 -1.14 15.56
C ARG A 531 -3.56 -2.47 15.37
N ALA A 532 -3.81 -3.16 14.26
CA ALA A 532 -3.17 -4.43 13.95
C ALA A 532 -1.64 -4.27 13.86
N LEU A 533 -1.15 -3.27 13.13
CA LEU A 533 0.27 -2.94 13.04
C LEU A 533 0.87 -2.58 14.40
N GLU A 534 0.27 -1.62 15.12
CA GLU A 534 0.78 -1.15 16.41
C GLU A 534 0.84 -2.27 17.47
N SER A 535 -0.12 -3.20 17.44
CA SER A 535 -0.15 -4.35 18.35
C SER A 535 1.10 -5.24 18.26
N ARG A 536 1.78 -5.27 17.11
CA ARG A 536 2.96 -6.12 16.90
C ARG A 536 4.15 -5.70 17.76
N LEU A 537 4.25 -4.41 18.10
CA LEU A 537 5.31 -3.91 18.98
C LEU A 537 5.21 -4.46 20.40
N ASN A 538 4.01 -4.88 20.82
CA ASN A 538 3.73 -5.36 22.18
C ASN A 538 3.22 -6.83 22.20
N MET A 539 3.48 -7.60 21.14
CA MET A 539 3.02 -8.99 21.08
C MET A 539 3.71 -9.85 22.14
N ALA A 540 3.02 -10.81 22.75
CA ALA A 540 3.66 -11.74 23.68
C ALA A 540 4.57 -12.75 22.96
N ASP A 541 5.37 -13.49 23.73
CA ASP A 541 6.10 -14.66 23.24
C ASP A 541 5.12 -15.65 22.59
N THR A 542 5.53 -16.18 21.44
CA THR A 542 4.67 -17.06 20.65
C THR A 542 4.88 -18.52 21.00
N ALA A 543 3.80 -19.28 21.18
CA ALA A 543 3.83 -20.70 21.49
C ALA A 543 3.63 -21.57 20.22
N PRO A 544 4.16 -22.81 20.20
CA PRO A 544 3.83 -23.79 19.17
C PRO A 544 2.32 -24.00 19.05
N TRP A 545 1.84 -24.10 17.81
CA TRP A 545 0.44 -24.39 17.54
C TRP A 545 0.12 -25.86 17.85
N PRO A 546 -1.14 -26.19 18.18
CA PRO A 546 -1.60 -27.56 18.18
C PRO A 546 -1.38 -28.20 16.80
N LEU A 547 -0.86 -29.44 16.80
CA LEU A 547 -0.71 -30.19 15.55
C LEU A 547 -2.08 -30.63 15.03
N ILE A 548 -2.29 -30.53 13.71
CA ILE A 548 -3.49 -31.04 13.04
C ILE A 548 -3.29 -32.50 12.65
N GLU A 549 -4.36 -33.28 12.65
CA GLU A 549 -4.32 -34.71 12.29
C GLU A 549 -4.21 -34.92 10.77
N ASP A 550 -3.74 -36.09 10.33
CA ASP A 550 -3.63 -36.44 8.91
C ASP A 550 -4.96 -36.32 8.14
N GLU A 551 -6.09 -36.56 8.81
CA GLU A 551 -7.41 -36.38 8.22
C GLU A 551 -7.72 -34.91 7.91
N GLU A 552 -7.31 -34.00 8.79
CA GLU A 552 -7.47 -32.57 8.56
C GLU A 552 -6.50 -32.09 7.46
N ILE A 553 -5.28 -32.62 7.41
CA ILE A 553 -4.32 -32.37 6.32
C ILE A 553 -4.95 -32.77 4.98
N ARG A 554 -5.52 -33.97 4.88
CA ARG A 554 -6.20 -34.44 3.67
C ARG A 554 -7.37 -33.54 3.30
N SER A 555 -8.24 -33.20 4.27
CA SER A 555 -9.38 -32.33 4.03
C SER A 555 -8.97 -30.94 3.50
N ARG A 556 -7.89 -30.35 4.04
CA ARG A 556 -7.35 -29.07 3.55
C ARG A 556 -6.79 -29.19 2.13
N ALA A 557 -6.07 -30.26 1.83
CA ALA A 557 -5.54 -30.51 0.49
C ALA A 557 -6.66 -30.73 -0.54
N GLU A 558 -7.67 -31.54 -0.21
CA GLU A 558 -8.84 -31.78 -1.05
C GLU A 558 -9.68 -30.51 -1.26
N GLY A 559 -9.85 -29.72 -0.19
CA GLY A 559 -10.53 -28.43 -0.24
C GLY A 559 -9.87 -27.46 -1.22
N GLU A 560 -8.54 -27.34 -1.18
CA GLU A 560 -7.79 -26.53 -2.15
C GLU A 560 -7.83 -27.13 -3.56
N LEU A 561 -7.65 -28.45 -3.69
CA LEU A 561 -7.65 -29.14 -4.98
C LEU A 561 -9.00 -29.03 -5.69
N SER A 562 -10.11 -29.02 -4.95
CA SER A 562 -11.47 -28.92 -5.50
C SER A 562 -11.70 -27.65 -6.32
N LYS A 563 -11.04 -26.56 -5.93
CA LYS A 563 -11.13 -25.21 -6.54
C LYS A 563 -10.29 -25.07 -7.81
N LYS A 564 -9.48 -26.07 -8.15
CA LYS A 564 -8.51 -26.04 -9.25
C LYS A 564 -9.06 -26.57 -10.56
N SER A 565 -8.38 -26.24 -11.66
CA SER A 565 -8.67 -26.75 -13.00
C SER A 565 -8.50 -28.28 -13.05
N ASP A 566 -9.17 -28.92 -14.01
CA ASP A 566 -9.05 -30.37 -14.18
C ASP A 566 -7.61 -30.80 -14.51
N THR A 567 -6.86 -29.96 -15.22
CA THR A 567 -5.44 -30.18 -15.51
C THR A 567 -4.58 -30.17 -14.24
N VAL A 568 -4.85 -29.28 -13.28
CA VAL A 568 -4.17 -29.29 -11.98
C VAL A 568 -4.56 -30.49 -11.14
N LYS A 569 -5.86 -30.82 -11.11
CA LYS A 569 -6.35 -32.03 -10.44
C LYS A 569 -5.67 -33.29 -10.96
N ALA A 570 -5.49 -33.42 -12.27
CA ALA A 570 -4.77 -34.52 -12.89
C ALA A 570 -3.30 -34.56 -12.47
N ARG A 571 -2.56 -33.44 -12.61
CA ARG A 571 -1.14 -33.35 -12.20
C ARG A 571 -0.92 -33.70 -10.73
N TYR A 572 -1.77 -33.20 -9.83
CA TYR A 572 -1.70 -33.53 -8.41
C TYR A 572 -1.87 -35.04 -8.17
N ARG A 573 -2.86 -35.66 -8.81
CA ARG A 573 -3.10 -37.12 -8.67
C ARG A 573 -1.95 -37.94 -9.23
N ASP A 574 -1.37 -37.52 -10.36
CA ASP A 574 -0.20 -38.20 -10.94
C ASP A 574 1.03 -38.10 -10.03
N ALA A 575 1.21 -36.95 -9.39
CA ALA A 575 2.32 -36.64 -8.50
C ALA A 575 2.21 -37.33 -7.12
N TYR A 576 1.02 -37.31 -6.52
CA TYR A 576 0.83 -37.63 -5.10
C TYR A 576 -0.20 -38.72 -4.84
N GLY A 577 -1.06 -39.04 -5.82
CA GLY A 577 -2.20 -39.94 -5.64
C GLY A 577 -3.15 -39.43 -4.55
N ASP A 578 -3.57 -40.33 -3.67
CA ASP A 578 -4.47 -40.02 -2.55
C ASP A 578 -3.72 -39.59 -1.27
N THR A 579 -2.38 -39.52 -1.32
CA THR A 579 -1.55 -39.19 -0.15
C THR A 579 -0.98 -37.78 -0.29
N PRO A 580 -1.50 -36.80 0.49
CA PRO A 580 -0.95 -35.45 0.48
C PRO A 580 0.57 -35.43 0.70
N PRO A 581 1.29 -34.44 0.16
CA PRO A 581 2.74 -34.30 0.32
C PRO A 581 3.17 -33.83 1.71
N VAL A 582 2.24 -33.74 2.67
CA VAL A 582 2.46 -33.38 4.06
C VAL A 582 1.79 -34.44 4.93
N ARG A 583 2.43 -34.82 6.03
CA ARG A 583 1.85 -35.71 7.04
C ARG A 583 2.29 -35.31 8.43
N ARG A 584 1.51 -35.71 9.43
CA ARG A 584 1.86 -35.57 10.84
C ARG A 584 2.86 -36.65 11.27
N THR A 585 3.75 -36.27 12.20
CA THR A 585 4.58 -37.19 12.99
C THR A 585 4.21 -37.08 14.48
N ALA A 586 4.92 -37.82 15.34
CA ALA A 586 4.68 -37.76 16.79
C ALA A 586 4.86 -36.33 17.34
N ASP A 587 5.88 -35.61 16.86
CA ASP A 587 6.33 -34.33 17.41
C ASP A 587 6.21 -33.15 16.42
N GLY A 588 5.65 -33.36 15.23
CA GLY A 588 5.54 -32.31 14.22
C GLY A 588 4.99 -32.79 12.88
N TYR A 589 5.61 -32.34 11.80
CA TYR A 589 5.23 -32.69 10.43
C TYR A 589 6.44 -33.14 9.62
N GLU A 590 6.16 -33.89 8.56
CA GLU A 590 7.09 -34.13 7.47
C GLU A 590 6.44 -33.73 6.15
N ALA A 591 7.26 -33.31 5.19
CA ALA A 591 6.85 -33.09 3.81
C ALA A 591 7.75 -33.85 2.83
N ARG A 592 7.19 -34.22 1.68
CA ARG A 592 7.93 -34.84 0.56
C ARG A 592 7.76 -34.04 -0.73
N GLY A 593 8.66 -34.27 -1.68
CA GLY A 593 8.53 -33.78 -3.07
C GLY A 593 8.36 -34.93 -4.06
N VAL A 594 8.48 -34.62 -5.35
CA VAL A 594 8.32 -35.56 -6.49
C VAL A 594 9.52 -35.49 -7.46
N PRO A 595 10.12 -36.62 -7.84
CA PRO A 595 9.82 -37.97 -7.37
C PRO A 595 10.29 -38.20 -5.93
N GLU A 596 9.55 -39.00 -5.16
CA GLU A 596 9.85 -39.27 -3.74
C GLU A 596 11.23 -39.89 -3.52
N ALA A 597 11.74 -40.65 -4.50
CA ALA A 597 13.08 -41.24 -4.45
C ALA A 597 14.20 -40.18 -4.35
N GLU A 598 14.00 -39.02 -4.97
CA GLU A 598 14.95 -37.90 -4.94
C GLU A 598 14.64 -36.94 -3.78
N HIS A 599 13.37 -36.85 -3.39
CA HIS A 599 12.87 -35.91 -2.40
C HIS A 599 11.97 -36.62 -1.38
N PRO A 600 12.58 -37.45 -0.52
CA PRO A 600 11.85 -38.24 0.45
C PRO A 600 11.22 -37.36 1.52
N TRP A 601 10.37 -37.96 2.36
CA TRP A 601 9.85 -37.33 3.56
C TRP A 601 10.99 -36.74 4.42
N ARG A 602 10.87 -35.45 4.73
CA ARG A 602 11.79 -34.69 5.58
C ARG A 602 11.00 -33.95 6.63
N ALA A 603 11.57 -33.86 7.83
CA ALA A 603 11.00 -33.05 8.90
C ALA A 603 10.89 -31.58 8.45
N VAL A 604 9.75 -30.97 8.76
CA VAL A 604 9.50 -29.55 8.54
C VAL A 604 9.19 -28.89 9.89
N GLU A 605 9.07 -27.57 9.90
CA GLU A 605 8.92 -26.82 11.14
C GLU A 605 7.60 -27.08 11.85
N VAL A 606 7.65 -27.02 13.19
CA VAL A 606 6.45 -26.91 14.01
C VAL A 606 6.04 -25.43 14.02
N PRO A 607 4.82 -25.10 13.55
CA PRO A 607 4.39 -23.73 13.41
C PRO A 607 4.24 -23.10 14.79
N ARG A 608 4.79 -21.90 14.94
CA ARG A 608 4.70 -21.09 16.16
C ARG A 608 4.55 -19.61 15.88
N HIS A 609 4.61 -19.20 14.63
CA HIS A 609 4.51 -17.81 14.22
C HIS A 609 3.06 -17.35 14.27
N LEU A 610 2.85 -16.11 14.68
CA LEU A 610 1.59 -15.41 14.48
C LEU A 610 1.50 -14.98 13.02
N LEU A 611 0.61 -15.63 12.27
CA LEU A 611 0.30 -15.21 10.91
C LEU A 611 -0.45 -13.89 10.93
N THR A 612 -0.01 -12.96 10.10
CA THR A 612 -0.69 -11.68 9.91
C THR A 612 -0.54 -11.22 8.48
N GLY A 613 -1.54 -10.50 7.99
CA GLY A 613 -1.49 -9.88 6.69
C GLY A 613 -2.61 -8.87 6.45
N GLY A 614 -2.60 -8.24 5.27
CA GLY A 614 -3.59 -7.24 4.86
C GLY A 614 -3.52 -5.91 5.63
N GLY A 615 -2.42 -5.65 6.33
CA GLY A 615 -2.24 -4.40 7.08
C GLY A 615 -1.63 -3.30 6.20
N HIS A 616 -2.45 -2.35 5.73
CA HIS A 616 -1.97 -1.21 4.93
C HIS A 616 -1.47 -0.07 5.85
N LEU A 617 -0.19 0.29 5.74
CA LEU A 617 0.40 1.39 6.50
C LEU A 617 -0.24 2.73 6.12
N LEU A 618 -0.87 3.41 7.10
CA LEU A 618 -1.35 4.80 7.00
C LEU A 618 -2.28 5.04 5.80
N TYR A 619 -3.13 4.06 5.47
CA TYR A 619 -3.90 4.01 4.23
C TYR A 619 -4.65 5.32 3.91
N ALA A 620 -5.41 5.88 4.86
CA ALA A 620 -6.21 7.08 4.62
C ALA A 620 -5.44 8.40 4.77
N LEU A 621 -4.17 8.38 5.21
CA LEU A 621 -3.39 9.57 5.48
C LEU A 621 -3.23 10.53 4.29
N PRO A 622 -3.11 10.08 3.01
CA PRO A 622 -3.02 10.98 1.87
C PRO A 622 -4.19 11.97 1.73
N LEU A 623 -5.36 11.66 2.31
CA LEU A 623 -6.50 12.57 2.35
C LEU A 623 -6.17 13.91 3.02
N CYS A 624 -5.20 13.95 3.94
CA CYS A 624 -4.73 15.19 4.56
C CYS A 624 -4.17 16.21 3.55
N GLU A 625 -3.70 15.75 2.40
CA GLU A 625 -3.19 16.61 1.34
C GLU A 625 -4.20 16.82 0.21
N THR A 626 -4.93 15.76 -0.16
CA THR A 626 -5.78 15.75 -1.35
C THR A 626 -7.23 16.18 -1.07
N ALA A 627 -7.72 15.94 0.15
CA ALA A 627 -9.09 16.22 0.57
C ALA A 627 -9.15 16.62 2.07
N PRO A 628 -8.57 17.76 2.47
CA PRO A 628 -8.46 18.16 3.88
C PRO A 628 -9.81 18.39 4.58
N TYR A 629 -10.89 18.57 3.81
CA TYR A 629 -12.26 18.64 4.34
C TYR A 629 -12.78 17.26 4.81
N LEU A 630 -12.17 16.15 4.37
CA LEU A 630 -12.44 14.82 4.88
C LEU A 630 -11.57 14.48 6.08
N LEU A 631 -10.28 14.83 6.01
CA LEU A 631 -9.27 14.49 7.00
C LEU A 631 -8.26 15.64 7.13
N ASP A 632 -8.22 16.35 8.27
CA ASP A 632 -7.31 17.49 8.47
C ASP A 632 -6.20 17.14 9.47
N CYS A 633 -4.97 16.93 9.00
CA CYS A 633 -3.85 16.55 9.87
C CYS A 633 -3.28 17.69 10.74
N THR A 634 -3.88 18.88 10.80
CA THR A 634 -3.35 20.03 11.55
C THR A 634 -3.16 19.72 13.04
N TRP A 635 -4.17 19.13 13.69
CA TRP A 635 -4.05 18.69 15.09
C TRP A 635 -3.14 17.48 15.22
N ALA A 636 -3.26 16.50 14.33
CA ALA A 636 -2.46 15.28 14.34
C ALA A 636 -0.94 15.58 14.33
N ARG A 637 -0.53 16.59 13.54
CA ARG A 637 0.85 17.09 13.49
C ARG A 637 1.33 17.68 14.80
N ALA A 638 0.44 18.29 15.58
CA ALA A 638 0.78 18.87 16.88
C ALA A 638 1.07 17.80 17.95
N GLY A 639 0.55 16.58 17.77
CA GLY A 639 0.82 15.43 18.63
C GLY A 639 0.14 15.50 20.01
N CYS A 640 0.48 14.54 20.85
CA CYS A 640 -0.13 14.36 22.17
C CYS A 640 0.43 15.26 23.26
N VAL A 641 1.66 15.75 23.08
CA VAL A 641 2.35 16.59 24.08
C VAL A 641 1.58 17.87 24.39
N ARG A 642 0.81 18.37 23.44
CA ARG A 642 0.08 19.64 23.57
C ARG A 642 -1.17 19.54 24.45
N PRO A 643 -2.05 18.54 24.26
CA PRO A 643 -3.18 18.28 25.16
C PRO A 643 -2.80 17.58 26.48
N ASP A 644 -1.58 17.07 26.64
CA ASP A 644 -1.05 16.55 27.92
C ASP A 644 -0.63 17.73 28.82
N LEU A 645 -1.56 18.18 29.66
CA LEU A 645 -1.46 19.37 30.50
C LEU A 645 -0.84 19.08 31.87
N ASP A 646 -0.84 17.83 32.32
CA ASP A 646 -0.21 17.40 33.57
C ASP A 646 1.22 16.83 33.37
N GLY A 647 1.60 16.50 32.14
CA GLY A 647 2.91 15.98 31.78
C GLY A 647 3.07 14.48 32.05
N GLY A 648 1.95 13.75 32.18
CA GLY A 648 1.90 12.32 32.51
C GLY A 648 2.26 11.38 31.37
N GLY A 649 2.44 11.87 30.15
CA GLY A 649 2.79 11.07 28.97
C GLY A 649 1.59 10.48 28.21
N ARG A 650 0.37 10.76 28.69
CA ARG A 650 -0.91 10.34 28.12
C ARG A 650 -1.95 11.41 28.44
N VAL A 651 -2.84 11.68 27.49
CA VAL A 651 -3.99 12.56 27.71
C VAL A 651 -5.14 11.77 28.33
N ASP A 652 -5.58 12.15 29.52
CA ASP A 652 -6.74 11.54 30.19
C ASP A 652 -7.62 12.55 30.95
N GLU A 653 -8.43 12.05 31.89
CA GLU A 653 -9.39 12.87 32.64
C GLU A 653 -8.71 13.92 33.53
N ALA A 654 -7.47 13.68 33.97
CA ALA A 654 -6.69 14.67 34.70
C ALA A 654 -6.39 15.89 33.81
N ASP A 655 -5.97 15.66 32.57
CA ASP A 655 -5.75 16.72 31.58
C ASP A 655 -7.02 17.46 31.23
N ARG A 656 -8.13 16.73 31.06
CA ARG A 656 -9.44 17.34 30.80
C ARG A 656 -9.87 18.27 31.93
N THR A 657 -9.69 17.85 33.17
CA THR A 657 -10.00 18.66 34.35
C THR A 657 -9.14 19.92 34.38
N LEU A 658 -7.83 19.79 34.14
CA LEU A 658 -6.91 20.92 34.05
C LEU A 658 -7.29 21.87 32.91
N TRP A 659 -7.69 21.34 31.75
CA TRP A 659 -8.10 22.14 30.61
C TRP A 659 -9.35 22.95 30.96
N LEU A 660 -10.38 22.35 31.55
CA LEU A 660 -11.59 23.05 31.98
C LEU A 660 -11.29 24.18 32.97
N GLU A 661 -10.39 23.95 33.93
CA GLU A 661 -9.95 24.98 34.87
C GLU A 661 -9.22 26.14 34.18
N ARG A 662 -8.34 25.83 33.22
CA ARG A 662 -7.54 26.84 32.49
C ARG A 662 -8.40 27.61 31.48
N ALA A 663 -9.31 26.92 30.78
CA ALA A 663 -10.28 27.52 29.87
C ALA A 663 -11.20 28.51 30.58
N ALA A 664 -11.71 28.15 31.76
CA ALA A 664 -12.53 29.06 32.57
C ALA A 664 -11.76 30.33 32.99
N LYS A 665 -10.47 30.21 33.31
CA LYS A 665 -9.59 31.36 33.63
C LYS A 665 -9.23 32.20 32.40
N ALA A 666 -9.21 31.57 31.22
CA ALA A 666 -8.88 32.19 29.95
C ALA A 666 -10.04 32.97 29.32
N ALA A 667 -11.26 32.92 29.89
CA ALA A 667 -12.42 33.61 29.37
C ALA A 667 -12.17 35.12 29.19
N GLY A 668 -12.17 35.61 27.95
CA GLY A 668 -11.89 37.01 27.59
C GLY A 668 -10.41 37.41 27.66
N VAL A 669 -9.49 36.46 27.82
CA VAL A 669 -8.05 36.67 27.81
C VAL A 669 -7.50 36.33 26.43
N ALA A 670 -6.69 37.23 25.85
CA ALA A 670 -5.95 36.94 24.62
C ALA A 670 -4.79 35.99 24.93
N CYS A 671 -4.80 34.80 24.33
CA CYS A 671 -3.79 33.77 24.47
C CYS A 671 -2.59 34.06 23.55
N ARG A 672 -1.39 33.89 24.07
CA ARG A 672 -0.13 34.17 23.37
C ARG A 672 1.03 33.47 24.04
N GLU A 673 2.19 33.43 23.39
CA GLU A 673 3.40 32.82 23.94
C GLU A 673 3.74 33.33 25.37
N LYS A 674 3.55 34.62 25.64
CA LYS A 674 3.85 35.24 26.94
C LYS A 674 3.00 34.71 28.11
N ASN A 675 1.76 34.28 27.87
CA ASN A 675 0.93 33.61 28.89
C ASN A 675 0.84 32.12 28.62
N HIS A 676 1.85 31.55 27.95
CA HIS A 676 1.92 30.14 27.60
C HIS A 676 0.66 29.64 26.88
N TRP A 677 0.07 30.48 26.02
CA TRP A 677 -1.19 30.19 25.33
C TRP A 677 -2.31 29.90 26.31
N CYS A 678 -2.51 30.83 27.26
CA CYS A 678 -3.44 30.69 28.37
C CYS A 678 -3.19 29.43 29.21
N ASP A 679 -1.93 29.28 29.64
CA ASP A 679 -1.42 28.10 30.35
C ASP A 679 -1.70 26.78 29.60
N GLY A 680 -1.78 26.82 28.27
CA GLY A 680 -2.06 25.67 27.41
C GLY A 680 -3.54 25.37 27.19
N ALA A 681 -4.47 26.24 27.61
CA ALA A 681 -5.89 26.09 27.29
C ALA A 681 -6.20 26.35 25.80
N ASP A 682 -5.45 27.26 25.17
CA ASP A 682 -5.49 27.49 23.72
C ASP A 682 -4.56 26.45 23.05
N LEU A 683 -5.14 25.29 22.80
CA LEU A 683 -4.46 24.11 22.27
C LEU A 683 -4.07 24.36 20.82
N ASP A 684 -4.90 24.96 19.99
CA ASP A 684 -4.55 25.18 18.57
C ASP A 684 -3.64 26.40 18.33
N ARG A 685 -3.48 27.25 19.35
CA ARG A 685 -2.69 28.51 19.38
C ARG A 685 -3.26 29.60 18.48
N THR A 686 -4.57 29.65 18.32
CA THR A 686 -5.25 30.70 17.54
C THR A 686 -5.37 32.02 18.29
N GLY A 687 -4.99 32.04 19.57
CA GLY A 687 -5.01 33.22 20.43
C GLY A 687 -6.28 33.36 21.27
N THR A 688 -7.19 32.40 21.18
CA THR A 688 -8.46 32.35 21.91
C THR A 688 -8.73 30.93 22.37
N VAL A 689 -9.36 30.77 23.53
CA VAL A 689 -9.89 29.46 23.95
C VAL A 689 -11.35 29.35 23.52
N ASP A 690 -11.66 28.41 22.63
CA ASP A 690 -13.01 28.23 22.10
C ASP A 690 -13.41 26.75 21.92
N ALA A 691 -14.53 26.50 21.23
CA ALA A 691 -15.05 25.15 21.00
C ALA A 691 -14.12 24.27 20.15
N THR A 692 -13.21 24.87 19.38
CA THR A 692 -12.18 24.18 18.60
C THR A 692 -11.16 23.53 19.54
N ASP A 693 -10.76 24.24 20.61
CA ASP A 693 -9.88 23.68 21.65
C ASP A 693 -10.58 22.58 22.44
N GLU A 694 -11.87 22.75 22.76
CA GLU A 694 -12.66 21.70 23.42
C GLU A 694 -12.68 20.42 22.58
N ALA A 695 -12.98 20.54 21.28
CA ALA A 695 -12.99 19.42 20.36
C ALA A 695 -11.59 18.79 20.18
N PHE A 696 -10.52 19.59 20.24
CA PHE A 696 -9.16 19.06 20.22
C PHE A 696 -8.85 18.26 21.50
N MET A 697 -9.19 18.80 22.68
CA MET A 697 -9.04 18.08 23.95
C MET A 697 -9.83 16.76 23.96
N GLU A 698 -11.05 16.75 23.44
CA GLU A 698 -11.86 15.53 23.31
C GLU A 698 -11.24 14.51 22.35
N ALA A 699 -10.78 14.95 21.17
CA ALA A 699 -10.14 14.08 20.21
C ALA A 699 -8.81 13.49 20.73
N ALA A 700 -8.14 14.20 21.64
CA ALA A 700 -6.87 13.81 22.21
C ALA A 700 -6.97 12.76 23.32
N GLN A 701 -8.15 12.52 23.87
CA GLN A 701 -8.34 11.57 24.98
C GLN A 701 -7.79 10.18 24.63
N GLY A 702 -6.94 9.64 25.52
CA GLY A 702 -6.29 8.34 25.38
C GLY A 702 -5.02 8.32 24.52
N CYS A 703 -4.66 9.45 23.90
CA CYS A 703 -3.45 9.53 23.08
C CYS A 703 -2.18 9.55 23.96
N ARG A 704 -1.06 9.03 23.45
CA ARG A 704 0.18 8.81 24.24
C ARG A 704 1.46 8.96 23.43
N TYR A 705 2.51 9.46 24.07
CA TYR A 705 3.85 9.60 23.48
C TYR A 705 4.95 8.82 24.23
N ALA A 706 4.66 8.21 25.38
CA ALA A 706 5.59 7.27 26.02
C ALA A 706 5.56 5.90 25.33
N PRO A 707 6.71 5.21 25.13
CA PRO A 707 6.72 3.81 24.75
C PRO A 707 6.04 3.01 25.87
N SER A 708 5.10 2.14 25.50
CA SER A 708 4.57 1.12 26.42
C SER A 708 5.69 0.13 26.74
N VAL A 709 6.58 0.49 27.64
CA VAL A 709 7.47 -0.47 28.28
C VAL A 709 6.62 -1.18 29.33
N SER A 710 5.80 -2.13 28.90
CA SER A 710 5.38 -3.19 29.80
C SER A 710 6.48 -4.25 29.78
N PRO A 711 7.11 -4.56 30.92
CA PRO A 711 8.07 -5.67 31.02
C PRO A 711 7.42 -7.02 30.67
#